data_AF-A0A4Z0ER08-F1
#
_entry.id   AF-A0A4Z0ER08-F1
#
_cell.length_a   1.000
_cell.length_b   1.000
_cell.length_c   1.000
_cell.angle_alpha   90.00
_cell.angle_beta   90.00
_cell.angle_gamma   90.00
#
_symmetry.space_group_name_H-M   'P 1'
#
loop_
_entity.id
_entity.type
_entity.pdbx_description
1 polymer ?
#
loop_
_entity_poly.entity_id
_entity_poly.type
_entity_poly.pdbx_seq_one_letter_code
_entity_poly.pdbx_strand_id
1 'polypeptide(L)'
;MFNLNLDQKMKWFCRLLLWVGSVGIMPAARAQVAAGEVPAHRLRSLSPADTTFAELEFLRSEIGGARVVFLGEPTHGEGNVLAAKARLVAYLQQRLGFTTLAMESGFFELNKAQREIAAGKSVAKNLRSSIFPVWMRTQEFQAVVPLVGPDGLRVTGFDPQLSGDYSDDLVDDLEDFLDEGKASDKTLNFDLLDDAVAFMAEHYAFPPTQPLAAFEAELAKTEPLLRRAAAAASPARRAEAAFWQQCVRSLLALARDYAAHDPGAKTAATFVAADSNPRDAQMADNLLWYLRQHPAEKVICWGALPHFAGRVSVLNSEELRSFQPMGQAVRAALPAGQVYILGTLAGGGSHGLPGTAGVPVPPPAPGTLEASLLALDSPVAFVSLRHDAPGRQLTTYAFDYQPLAGPWSEVVDGFLFLREVEPPHLVPADSTTAAAPADSAAVPVAALPLPGSLNPVPSRTGATVRRVVAAADVSGLRTVRGVVLDQRRAPVPYASVELAGQGRGTVADANGRFALALPGPTSLLVSSLGYNAATVQSPRGTEELTVVLTPANYALDEVRVASAPPDPPTILKNIIKSIPTNYVQQDYASEVYEHRRLSNFDTLRYEAETVSRVWVPAGYRHFAGGFLMLEGGPTRQVEQRHVLVGAASLPRSSVAEAIAGPAGSVVDPMRISPLFEDRNRRKFTLKLDSVRQRGAETLYVLSFAAKNANHRSTGAYLEGVYQGKLLVRQRDYAVLRYEALWQLDTAYYNGVARKNYLKNSLVAQLYRQVFTATRTTHVVDYTQGADNRYYARRSLAQSASAGRVLKTGQPFYYQSQSELFFKPLPDAGPAPVAPKPLKGSPPVSPPPVPYRPEFWNGYQRPGGALATPVGQP
;
A
#
# COMPACT_ATOMS: atom_id res chain seq x y z
N MET A 1 0.49 -5.98 -10.86
CA MET A 1 0.76 -6.51 -9.50
C MET A 1 -0.41 -7.29 -8.86
N PHE A 2 -1.64 -7.23 -9.40
CA PHE A 2 -2.84 -7.79 -8.77
C PHE A 2 -2.93 -9.33 -8.65
N ASN A 3 -2.04 -10.11 -9.29
CA ASN A 3 -2.15 -11.58 -9.38
C ASN A 3 -1.11 -12.41 -8.59
N LEU A 4 -0.31 -11.78 -7.73
CA LEU A 4 0.59 -12.54 -6.87
C LEU A 4 -0.19 -13.13 -5.67
N ASN A 5 0.00 -14.41 -5.38
CA ASN A 5 -0.39 -14.98 -4.09
C ASN A 5 0.39 -14.25 -2.98
N LEU A 6 -0.23 -14.07 -1.82
CA LEU A 6 0.38 -13.52 -0.61
C LEU A 6 1.80 -14.06 -0.38
N ASP A 7 2.01 -15.35 -0.59
CA ASP A 7 3.30 -16.04 -0.43
C ASP A 7 4.41 -15.57 -1.40
N GLN A 8 4.03 -15.09 -2.59
CA GLN A 8 4.95 -14.52 -3.58
C GLN A 8 5.19 -13.02 -3.39
N LYS A 9 4.20 -12.29 -2.85
CA LYS A 9 4.33 -10.88 -2.43
C LYS A 9 5.21 -10.78 -1.18
N MET A 10 5.03 -11.72 -0.25
CA MET A 10 5.81 -11.81 0.98
C MET A 10 7.28 -12.09 0.70
N LYS A 11 7.62 -12.92 -0.30
CA LYS A 11 9.03 -13.14 -0.73
C LYS A 11 9.71 -11.91 -1.33
N TRP A 12 8.94 -10.95 -1.86
CA TRP A 12 9.44 -9.68 -2.35
C TRP A 12 9.73 -8.71 -1.18
N PHE A 13 8.85 -8.72 -0.19
CA PHE A 13 8.96 -7.97 1.07
C PHE A 13 10.02 -8.55 2.05
N CYS A 14 10.20 -9.87 2.07
CA CYS A 14 11.29 -10.58 2.76
C CYS A 14 12.66 -10.05 2.31
N ARG A 15 12.79 -9.70 1.03
CA ARG A 15 14.02 -9.15 0.45
C ARG A 15 14.13 -7.64 0.67
N LEU A 16 13.33 -7.05 1.55
CA LEU A 16 13.27 -5.59 1.76
C LEU A 16 13.50 -5.23 3.23
N LEU A 17 12.99 -6.06 4.16
CA LEU A 17 13.20 -5.91 5.61
C LEU A 17 14.33 -6.77 6.19
N LEU A 18 14.64 -7.93 5.61
CA LEU A 18 15.72 -8.81 6.09
C LEU A 18 16.98 -8.53 5.28
N TRP A 19 17.83 -7.62 5.75
CA TRP A 19 19.19 -7.45 5.22
C TRP A 19 20.24 -7.38 6.34
N VAL A 20 20.05 -8.25 7.32
CA VAL A 20 21.10 -9.17 7.76
C VAL A 20 20.46 -10.55 7.62
N GLY A 21 21.04 -11.61 7.10
CA GLY A 21 22.32 -11.88 6.48
C GLY A 21 22.12 -13.17 5.67
N SER A 22 22.64 -13.22 4.46
CA SER A 22 22.89 -14.49 3.80
C SER A 22 24.39 -14.62 3.67
N VAL A 23 25.04 -14.99 4.77
CA VAL A 23 26.45 -15.37 4.72
C VAL A 23 26.57 -16.53 3.76
N GLY A 24 27.42 -16.34 2.75
CA GLY A 24 27.67 -17.34 1.72
C GLY A 24 28.10 -18.66 2.35
N ILE A 25 27.49 -19.76 1.90
CA ILE A 25 27.87 -21.11 2.30
C ILE A 25 29.29 -21.38 1.77
N MET A 26 30.28 -21.29 2.64
CA MET A 26 31.54 -22.00 2.48
C MET A 26 31.46 -23.31 3.27
N PRO A 27 32.01 -24.42 2.75
CA PRO A 27 31.99 -25.70 3.46
C PRO A 27 32.65 -25.54 4.82
N ALA A 28 31.92 -25.93 5.86
CA ALA A 28 32.33 -25.81 7.26
C ALA A 28 33.72 -26.40 7.49
N ALA A 29 34.66 -25.56 7.97
CA ALA A 29 35.81 -26.07 8.71
C ALA A 29 35.29 -26.76 9.97
N ARG A 30 35.81 -27.97 10.23
CA ARG A 30 35.44 -28.89 11.32
C ARG A 30 35.05 -28.15 12.61
N ALA A 31 33.81 -28.38 13.06
CA ALA A 31 33.39 -28.10 14.43
C ALA A 31 34.27 -28.90 15.39
N GLN A 32 35.18 -28.21 16.10
CA GLN A 32 36.03 -28.88 17.08
C GLN A 32 36.54 -27.91 18.15
N VAL A 33 35.69 -27.58 19.12
CA VAL A 33 36.07 -27.50 20.54
C VAL A 33 34.81 -27.84 21.35
N ALA A 34 34.86 -28.89 22.17
CA ALA A 34 33.81 -29.17 23.14
C ALA A 34 33.84 -28.08 24.21
N ALA A 35 32.88 -27.16 24.19
CA ALA A 35 32.65 -26.29 25.31
C ALA A 35 32.09 -27.15 26.46
N GLY A 36 32.82 -27.28 27.58
CA GLY A 36 32.20 -27.67 28.86
C GLY A 36 30.93 -26.86 29.18
N GLU A 37 30.13 -27.30 30.14
CA GLU A 37 28.83 -26.68 30.39
C GLU A 37 28.95 -25.18 30.76
N VAL A 38 28.06 -24.36 30.19
CA VAL A 38 27.84 -22.97 30.64
C VAL A 38 26.63 -23.01 31.58
N PRO A 39 26.73 -22.51 32.82
CA PRO A 39 25.61 -22.40 33.73
C PRO A 39 24.39 -21.76 33.06
N ALA A 40 23.21 -22.34 33.30
CA ALA A 40 21.96 -21.86 32.73
C ALA A 40 20.89 -21.74 33.82
N HIS A 41 20.21 -20.60 33.85
CA HIS A 41 19.08 -20.34 34.72
C HIS A 41 17.78 -20.78 34.04
N ARG A 42 17.09 -21.79 34.61
CA ARG A 42 15.86 -22.35 34.02
C ARG A 42 14.67 -21.45 34.31
N LEU A 43 13.86 -21.19 33.29
CA LEU A 43 12.64 -20.38 33.38
C LEU A 43 11.43 -21.23 33.00
N ARG A 44 10.29 -20.98 33.65
CA ARG A 44 9.06 -21.74 33.38
C ARG A 44 8.35 -21.21 32.14
N SER A 45 8.34 -19.89 31.97
CA SER A 45 7.65 -19.22 30.86
C SER A 45 8.27 -17.86 30.58
N LEU A 46 8.01 -17.33 29.38
CA LEU A 46 8.24 -15.94 29.02
C LEU A 46 7.01 -15.29 28.39
N SER A 47 5.85 -15.95 28.53
CA SER A 47 4.60 -15.42 28.01
C SER A 47 4.24 -14.11 28.71
N PRO A 48 3.86 -13.05 27.96
CA PRO A 48 3.29 -11.82 28.52
C PRO A 48 2.05 -12.04 29.40
N ALA A 49 1.38 -13.20 29.29
CA ALA A 49 0.26 -13.56 30.14
C ALA A 49 0.66 -13.81 31.61
N ASP A 50 1.93 -14.16 31.87
CA ASP A 50 2.44 -14.23 33.24
C ASP A 50 2.89 -12.84 33.69
N THR A 51 1.99 -12.19 34.42
CA THR A 51 2.17 -10.84 34.97
C THR A 51 3.03 -10.81 36.24
N THR A 52 3.44 -11.98 36.76
CA THR A 52 4.41 -12.03 37.84
C THR A 52 5.83 -11.90 37.26
N PHE A 53 6.70 -11.21 37.98
CA PHE A 53 8.10 -11.01 37.57
C PHE A 53 9.11 -11.79 38.43
N ALA A 54 8.63 -12.69 39.31
CA ALA A 54 9.48 -13.37 40.27
C ALA A 54 10.62 -14.15 39.61
N GLU A 55 10.35 -14.84 38.49
CA GLU A 55 11.36 -15.58 37.74
C GLU A 55 12.32 -14.69 36.93
N LEU A 56 12.04 -13.39 36.81
CA LEU A 56 12.88 -12.42 36.10
C LEU A 56 13.71 -11.54 37.05
N GLU A 57 13.55 -11.63 38.37
CA GLU A 57 14.26 -10.74 39.32
C GLU A 57 15.79 -10.92 39.27
N PHE A 58 16.30 -12.09 38.85
CA PHE A 58 17.74 -12.28 38.63
C PHE A 58 18.30 -11.30 37.58
N LEU A 59 17.46 -10.82 36.64
CA LEU A 59 17.88 -9.83 35.65
C LEU A 59 18.24 -8.48 36.27
N ARG A 60 17.81 -8.19 37.51
CA ARG A 60 18.19 -6.97 38.22
C ARG A 60 19.70 -6.89 38.43
N SER A 61 20.32 -7.98 38.89
CA SER A 61 21.77 -8.05 39.06
C SER A 61 22.50 -8.20 37.73
N GLU A 62 21.94 -8.97 36.80
CA GLU A 62 22.52 -9.21 35.48
C GLU A 62 22.65 -7.92 34.64
N ILE A 63 21.57 -7.13 34.55
CA ILE A 63 21.53 -5.89 33.78
C ILE A 63 22.23 -4.77 34.56
N GLY A 64 22.10 -4.77 35.89
CA GLY A 64 22.74 -3.81 36.79
C GLY A 64 22.39 -2.36 36.45
N GLY A 65 23.43 -1.52 36.36
CA GLY A 65 23.31 -0.08 36.10
C GLY A 65 23.14 0.32 34.63
N ALA A 66 22.86 -0.62 33.72
CA ALA A 66 22.75 -0.31 32.31
C ALA A 66 21.65 0.73 32.04
N ARG A 67 21.99 1.74 31.25
CA ARG A 67 21.05 2.76 30.76
C ARG A 67 20.39 2.35 29.45
N VAL A 68 21.09 1.56 28.64
CA VAL A 68 20.59 1.03 27.37
C VAL A 68 20.55 -0.48 27.42
N VAL A 69 19.39 -1.06 27.17
CA VAL A 69 19.21 -2.52 27.04
C VAL A 69 18.77 -2.83 25.62
N PHE A 70 19.60 -3.55 24.88
CA PHE A 70 19.27 -4.09 23.57
C PHE A 70 18.61 -5.45 23.70
N LEU A 71 17.39 -5.58 23.17
CA LEU A 71 16.63 -6.82 23.08
C LEU A 71 16.65 -7.31 21.63
N GLY A 72 17.63 -8.15 21.31
CA GLY A 72 17.89 -8.68 19.98
C GLY A 72 17.12 -9.97 19.70
N GLU A 73 16.62 -10.10 18.48
CA GLU A 73 16.01 -11.33 17.94
C GLU A 73 16.82 -11.86 16.73
N PRO A 74 16.78 -13.17 16.42
CA PRO A 74 17.71 -13.76 15.44
C PRO A 74 17.35 -13.37 14.01
N THR A 75 16.05 -13.25 13.73
CA THR A 75 15.50 -12.82 12.44
C THR A 75 14.48 -11.70 12.67
N HIS A 76 13.21 -11.88 12.29
CA HIS A 76 12.04 -11.14 12.75
C HIS A 76 10.80 -12.06 12.82
N GLY A 77 11.05 -13.37 12.83
CA GLY A 77 10.10 -14.39 12.43
C GLY A 77 9.66 -15.32 13.55
N GLU A 78 10.00 -15.00 14.79
CA GLU A 78 9.75 -15.82 15.97
C GLU A 78 8.72 -15.16 16.88
N GLY A 79 7.45 -15.53 16.74
CA GLY A 79 6.33 -14.97 17.51
C GLY A 79 6.56 -15.06 19.02
N ASN A 80 6.97 -16.22 19.52
CA ASN A 80 7.23 -16.41 20.94
C ASN A 80 8.50 -15.68 21.45
N VAL A 81 9.45 -15.32 20.58
CA VAL A 81 10.53 -14.37 20.91
C VAL A 81 10.00 -12.95 21.02
N LEU A 82 9.10 -12.52 20.11
CA LEU A 82 8.43 -11.21 20.23
C LEU A 82 7.63 -11.14 21.54
N ALA A 83 6.92 -12.22 21.90
CA ALA A 83 6.18 -12.32 23.15
C ALA A 83 7.13 -12.22 24.37
N ALA A 84 8.26 -12.94 24.34
CA ALA A 84 9.27 -12.85 25.39
C ALA A 84 9.82 -11.42 25.55
N LYS A 85 10.15 -10.75 24.43
CA LYS A 85 10.60 -9.36 24.43
C LYS A 85 9.54 -8.42 25.00
N ALA A 86 8.26 -8.62 24.70
CA ALA A 86 7.17 -7.82 25.29
C ALA A 86 7.10 -7.98 26.82
N ARG A 87 7.25 -9.21 27.36
CA ARG A 87 7.33 -9.43 28.81
C ARG A 87 8.57 -8.76 29.42
N LEU A 88 9.71 -8.81 28.75
CA LEU A 88 10.94 -8.13 29.20
C LEU A 88 10.77 -6.61 29.20
N VAL A 89 10.10 -6.02 28.20
CA VAL A 89 9.78 -4.59 28.19
C VAL A 89 8.96 -4.21 29.42
N ALA A 90 7.92 -4.98 29.74
CA ALA A 90 7.11 -4.76 30.94
C ALA A 90 7.94 -4.86 32.24
N TYR A 91 8.80 -5.86 32.35
CA TYR A 91 9.70 -6.02 33.49
C TYR A 91 10.67 -4.84 33.63
N LEU A 92 11.33 -4.44 32.54
CA LEU A 92 12.29 -3.34 32.51
C LEU A 92 11.63 -2.02 32.94
N GLN A 93 10.43 -1.74 32.43
CA GLN A 93 9.64 -0.58 32.82
C GLN A 93 9.28 -0.62 34.31
N GLN A 94 8.62 -1.69 34.75
CA GLN A 94 7.96 -1.75 36.06
C GLN A 94 8.91 -2.05 37.22
N ARG A 95 10.06 -2.71 36.97
CA ARG A 95 10.99 -3.16 38.01
C ARG A 95 12.36 -2.49 37.97
N LEU A 96 12.79 -2.04 36.80
CA LEU A 96 14.14 -1.50 36.58
C LEU A 96 14.15 -0.02 36.14
N GLY A 97 12.99 0.63 36.12
CA GLY A 97 12.86 2.08 35.89
C GLY A 97 13.22 2.52 34.47
N PHE A 98 13.04 1.65 33.47
CA PHE A 98 13.15 2.05 32.08
C PHE A 98 11.94 2.89 31.66
N THR A 99 12.19 3.98 30.95
CA THR A 99 11.18 5.00 30.64
C THR A 99 10.89 5.15 29.16
N THR A 100 11.72 4.53 28.30
CA THR A 100 11.66 4.76 26.85
C THR A 100 11.85 3.46 26.10
N LEU A 101 10.97 3.21 25.13
CA LEU A 101 11.07 2.16 24.13
C LEU A 101 11.60 2.75 22.81
N ALA A 102 12.82 2.40 22.45
CA ALA A 102 13.43 2.74 21.18
C ALA A 102 13.28 1.56 20.20
N MET A 103 12.76 1.81 19.01
CA MET A 103 12.53 0.77 17.99
C MET A 103 13.51 0.90 16.82
N GLU A 104 13.89 -0.24 16.25
CA GLU A 104 14.46 -0.35 14.90
C GLU A 104 13.37 0.00 13.86
N SER A 105 12.88 1.22 13.92
CA SER A 105 11.88 1.80 13.02
C SER A 105 12.17 3.30 12.88
N GLY A 106 11.45 3.94 11.96
CA GLY A 106 11.76 5.25 11.43
C GLY A 106 11.91 6.32 12.51
N PHE A 107 13.07 6.98 12.48
CA PHE A 107 13.43 8.06 13.39
C PHE A 107 12.41 9.21 13.34
N PHE A 108 11.96 9.57 12.14
CA PHE A 108 10.96 10.63 11.96
C PHE A 108 9.59 10.20 12.48
N GLU A 109 9.09 9.05 12.03
CA GLU A 109 7.74 8.60 12.30
C GLU A 109 7.51 8.39 13.79
N LEU A 110 8.45 7.79 14.51
CA LEU A 110 8.28 7.58 15.95
C LEU A 110 8.42 8.85 16.78
N ASN A 111 9.17 9.85 16.33
CA ASN A 111 9.15 11.17 16.95
C ASN A 111 7.78 11.84 16.77
N LYS A 112 7.19 11.73 15.56
CA LYS A 112 5.82 12.21 15.30
C LYS A 112 4.80 11.49 16.17
N ALA A 113 4.85 10.15 16.21
CA ALA A 113 4.01 9.34 17.09
C ALA A 113 4.13 9.76 18.56
N GLN A 114 5.35 9.99 19.06
CA GLN A 114 5.58 10.43 20.44
C GLN A 114 4.93 11.79 20.73
N ARG A 115 5.01 12.76 19.81
CA ARG A 115 4.34 14.07 19.96
C ARG A 115 2.83 13.92 20.01
N GLU A 116 2.28 13.09 19.14
CA GLU A 116 0.84 12.88 19.05
C GLU A 116 0.27 12.10 20.24
N ILE A 117 1.01 11.11 20.74
CA ILE A 117 0.68 10.41 21.98
C ILE A 117 0.73 11.36 23.18
N ALA A 118 1.74 12.22 23.26
CA ALA A 118 1.84 13.24 24.31
C ALA A 118 0.70 14.27 24.23
N ALA A 119 0.15 14.51 23.03
CA ALA A 119 -1.04 15.33 22.82
C ALA A 119 -2.37 14.59 23.11
N GLY A 120 -2.33 13.37 23.65
CA GLY A 120 -3.50 12.59 24.02
C GLY A 120 -4.15 11.81 22.86
N LYS A 121 -3.50 11.72 21.69
CA LYS A 121 -4.00 10.92 20.57
C LYS A 121 -3.74 9.41 20.80
N SER A 122 -4.52 8.57 20.11
CA SER A 122 -4.50 7.10 20.27
C SER A 122 -3.09 6.50 20.11
N VAL A 123 -2.60 5.83 21.15
CA VAL A 123 -1.31 5.11 21.14
C VAL A 123 -1.28 4.07 20.01
N ALA A 124 -2.29 3.20 19.94
CA ALA A 124 -2.34 2.12 18.95
C ALA A 124 -2.28 2.64 17.50
N LYS A 125 -2.99 3.74 17.19
CA LYS A 125 -2.96 4.35 15.86
C LYS A 125 -1.58 4.91 15.53
N ASN A 126 -0.99 5.66 16.46
CA ASN A 126 0.31 6.30 16.27
C ASN A 126 1.43 5.27 16.10
N LEU A 127 1.47 4.22 16.91
CA LEU A 127 2.45 3.14 16.76
C LEU A 127 2.27 2.39 15.43
N ARG A 128 1.02 2.17 15.00
CA ARG A 128 0.72 1.55 13.70
C ARG A 128 1.21 2.36 12.50
N SER A 129 1.19 3.69 12.59
CA SER A 129 1.68 4.58 11.54
C SER A 129 3.21 4.80 11.57
N SER A 130 3.94 4.11 12.46
CA SER A 130 5.36 4.40 12.69
C SER A 130 6.27 3.21 12.94
N ILE A 131 5.77 2.07 13.39
CA ILE A 131 6.58 0.86 13.61
C ILE A 131 6.45 -0.04 12.39
N PHE A 132 7.56 -0.65 11.97
CA PHE A 132 7.54 -1.59 10.85
C PHE A 132 6.46 -2.67 11.03
N PRO A 133 5.69 -2.98 9.98
CA PRO A 133 4.60 -3.95 10.06
C PRO A 133 5.00 -5.36 10.49
N VAL A 134 6.28 -5.74 10.36
CA VAL A 134 6.80 -7.05 10.80
C VAL A 134 6.62 -7.28 12.30
N TRP A 135 6.65 -6.22 13.10
CA TRP A 135 6.29 -6.29 14.53
C TRP A 135 4.87 -5.81 14.77
N MET A 136 4.50 -4.63 14.27
CA MET A 136 3.25 -3.98 14.68
C MET A 136 1.98 -4.73 14.29
N ARG A 137 2.06 -5.64 13.30
CA ARG A 137 0.92 -6.48 12.88
C ARG A 137 0.86 -7.84 13.58
N THR A 138 1.74 -8.11 14.54
CA THR A 138 1.75 -9.39 15.26
C THR A 138 0.93 -9.29 16.54
N GLN A 139 0.28 -10.40 16.93
CA GLN A 139 -0.48 -10.50 18.17
C GLN A 139 0.44 -10.32 19.38
N GLU A 140 1.65 -10.84 19.28
CA GLU A 140 2.64 -10.88 20.36
C GLU A 140 3.16 -9.49 20.70
N PHE A 141 3.35 -8.62 19.69
CA PHE A 141 3.74 -7.23 19.92
C PHE A 141 2.62 -6.39 20.56
N GLN A 142 1.34 -6.78 20.45
CA GLN A 142 0.24 -6.00 21.02
C GLN A 142 0.32 -5.87 22.54
N ALA A 143 1.02 -6.78 23.22
CA ALA A 143 1.28 -6.69 24.66
C ALA A 143 2.14 -5.46 25.05
N VAL A 144 2.86 -4.86 24.11
CA VAL A 144 3.67 -3.64 24.33
C VAL A 144 2.81 -2.37 24.27
N VAL A 145 1.77 -2.34 23.45
CA VAL A 145 0.90 -1.16 23.23
C VAL A 145 0.39 -0.53 24.54
N PRO A 146 -0.15 -1.28 25.53
CA PRO A 146 -0.63 -0.69 26.78
C PRO A 146 0.48 -0.17 27.71
N LEU A 147 1.75 -0.50 27.44
CA LEU A 147 2.89 -0.01 28.22
C LEU A 147 3.32 1.39 27.77
N VAL A 148 2.89 1.83 26.58
CA VAL A 148 3.22 3.13 25.99
C VAL A 148 2.11 4.14 26.28
N GLY A 149 2.49 5.36 26.64
CA GLY A 149 1.53 6.44 26.87
C GLY A 149 2.11 7.58 27.72
N PRO A 150 1.32 8.62 28.02
CA PRO A 150 1.77 9.76 28.84
C PRO A 150 2.34 9.35 30.21
N ASP A 151 1.73 8.35 30.86
CA ASP A 151 2.14 7.81 32.16
C ASP A 151 2.99 6.52 32.04
N GLY A 152 3.34 6.13 30.81
CA GLY A 152 4.02 4.88 30.49
C GLY A 152 5.39 5.10 29.84
N LEU A 153 5.77 4.19 28.96
CA LEU A 153 6.95 4.31 28.12
C LEU A 153 6.75 5.42 27.08
N ARG A 154 7.78 6.26 26.92
CA ARG A 154 7.98 7.08 25.72
C ARG A 154 8.41 6.18 24.57
N VAL A 155 8.24 6.64 23.34
CA VAL A 155 8.71 5.96 22.13
C VAL A 155 9.67 6.83 21.32
N THR A 156 10.64 6.18 20.67
CA THR A 156 11.53 6.81 19.70
C THR A 156 11.96 5.79 18.65
N GLY A 157 12.23 6.25 17.43
CA GLY A 157 12.90 5.46 16.40
C GLY A 157 14.38 5.74 16.42
N PHE A 158 15.18 4.84 15.87
CA PHE A 158 16.57 5.13 15.53
C PHE A 158 16.92 4.74 14.09
N ASP A 159 16.04 4.04 13.38
CA ASP A 159 16.29 3.63 12.00
C ASP A 159 16.19 4.85 11.05
N PRO A 160 17.19 5.09 10.18
CA PRO A 160 17.03 6.07 9.11
C PRO A 160 15.96 5.68 8.09
N GLN A 161 15.62 4.39 7.97
CA GLN A 161 14.61 3.92 7.02
C GLN A 161 13.20 4.43 7.35
N LEU A 162 12.41 4.62 6.30
CA LEU A 162 11.03 5.08 6.39
C LEU A 162 10.11 3.86 6.52
N SER A 163 9.54 3.70 7.70
CA SER A 163 8.95 2.47 8.23
C SER A 163 7.42 2.46 8.29
N GLY A 164 6.78 3.63 8.22
CA GLY A 164 5.33 3.75 8.36
C GLY A 164 4.72 4.93 7.63
N ASP A 165 3.39 5.02 7.69
CA ASP A 165 2.58 6.01 6.97
C ASP A 165 2.96 7.46 7.30
N TYR A 166 3.54 7.74 8.47
CA TYR A 166 3.98 9.10 8.79
C TYR A 166 5.14 9.59 7.92
N SER A 167 5.88 8.71 7.25
CA SER A 167 6.86 9.13 6.26
C SER A 167 6.26 9.97 5.11
N ASP A 168 4.94 9.91 4.90
CA ASP A 168 4.20 10.71 3.92
C ASP A 168 4.14 12.19 4.30
N ASP A 169 4.21 12.47 5.60
CA ASP A 169 4.11 13.82 6.14
C ASP A 169 5.51 14.47 6.33
N LEU A 170 6.61 13.74 6.15
CA LEU A 170 7.96 14.19 6.52
C LEU A 170 8.34 15.52 5.87
N VAL A 171 8.16 15.64 4.55
CA VAL A 171 8.55 16.84 3.82
C VAL A 171 7.59 17.99 4.08
N ASP A 172 6.30 17.71 4.22
CA ASP A 172 5.27 18.71 4.52
C ASP A 172 5.46 19.27 5.95
N ASP A 173 5.77 18.42 6.93
CA ASP A 173 6.07 18.82 8.30
C ASP A 173 7.39 19.61 8.39
N LEU A 174 8.38 19.28 7.54
CA LEU A 174 9.62 20.05 7.42
C LEU A 174 9.34 21.44 6.80
N GLU A 175 8.55 21.50 5.74
CA GLU A 175 8.11 22.75 5.12
C GLU A 175 7.39 23.63 6.14
N ASP A 176 6.40 23.08 6.86
CA ASP A 176 5.63 23.79 7.88
C ASP A 176 6.51 24.27 9.04
N PHE A 177 7.49 23.45 9.45
CA PHE A 177 8.47 23.88 10.45
C PHE A 177 9.31 25.06 9.94
N LEU A 178 9.76 25.04 8.69
CA LEU A 178 10.64 26.07 8.12
C LEU A 178 9.92 27.39 7.76
N ASP A 179 8.61 27.37 7.48
CA ASP A 179 7.82 28.53 7.01
C ASP A 179 7.25 29.44 8.12
N GLU A 180 7.84 29.48 9.32
CA GLU A 180 7.39 30.38 10.38
C GLU A 180 7.55 31.87 9.98
N GLY A 181 6.44 32.47 9.53
CA GLY A 181 6.31 33.88 9.14
C GLY A 181 5.74 34.14 7.74
N LYS A 182 5.35 33.11 6.95
CA LYS A 182 5.05 33.23 5.50
C LYS A 182 6.20 33.85 4.70
N ALA A 183 7.40 33.72 5.25
CA ALA A 183 8.63 34.29 4.73
C ALA A 183 9.59 33.17 4.31
N SER A 184 9.10 31.94 4.10
CA SER A 184 9.91 30.93 3.43
C SER A 184 10.36 31.48 2.08
N ASP A 185 11.68 31.51 1.94
CA ASP A 185 12.35 31.77 0.69
C ASP A 185 11.86 30.69 -0.28
N LYS A 186 11.23 31.07 -1.40
CA LYS A 186 10.74 30.15 -2.46
C LYS A 186 11.90 29.40 -3.17
N THR A 187 13.04 29.28 -2.51
CA THR A 187 14.31 28.74 -3.01
C THR A 187 14.48 27.25 -2.74
N LEU A 188 13.75 26.70 -1.75
CA LEU A 188 13.68 25.26 -1.50
C LEU A 188 12.70 24.58 -2.46
N ASN A 189 13.15 23.53 -3.12
CA ASN A 189 12.29 22.69 -3.94
C ASN A 189 11.76 21.51 -3.11
N PHE A 190 10.67 21.75 -2.36
CA PHE A 190 10.03 20.71 -1.55
C PHE A 190 9.44 19.58 -2.41
N ASP A 191 8.99 19.86 -3.64
CA ASP A 191 8.48 18.82 -4.54
C ASP A 191 9.61 17.83 -4.92
N LEU A 192 10.85 18.31 -5.13
CA LEU A 192 12.02 17.44 -5.37
C LEU A 192 12.34 16.58 -4.13
N LEU A 193 12.34 17.18 -2.94
CA LEU A 193 12.57 16.45 -1.69
C LEU A 193 11.50 15.38 -1.46
N ASP A 194 10.23 15.72 -1.67
CA ASP A 194 9.10 14.82 -1.49
C ASP A 194 9.19 13.63 -2.44
N ASP A 195 9.57 13.86 -3.70
CA ASP A 195 9.76 12.77 -4.67
C ASP A 195 10.85 11.79 -4.25
N ALA A 196 12.00 12.31 -3.82
CA ALA A 196 13.09 11.46 -3.36
C ALA A 196 12.70 10.69 -2.09
N VAL A 197 12.08 11.36 -1.11
CA VAL A 197 11.61 10.73 0.14
C VAL A 197 10.56 9.66 -0.13
N ALA A 198 9.56 9.95 -0.97
CA ALA A 198 8.52 9.01 -1.35
C ALA A 198 9.10 7.79 -2.06
N PHE A 199 10.02 7.99 -3.00
CA PHE A 199 10.69 6.89 -3.70
C PHE A 199 11.55 6.05 -2.75
N MET A 200 12.29 6.67 -1.83
CA MET A 200 13.09 5.94 -0.83
C MET A 200 12.20 5.12 0.11
N ALA A 201 11.06 5.65 0.55
CA ALA A 201 10.08 4.91 1.36
C ALA A 201 9.47 3.73 0.61
N GLU A 202 9.18 3.91 -0.68
CA GLU A 202 8.51 2.89 -1.51
C GLU A 202 9.46 1.78 -1.98
N HIS A 203 10.69 2.15 -2.35
CA HIS A 203 11.59 1.27 -3.09
C HIS A 203 12.85 0.89 -2.33
N TYR A 204 13.12 1.50 -1.16
CA TYR A 204 14.35 1.25 -0.39
C TYR A 204 15.60 1.45 -1.26
N ALA A 205 15.54 2.44 -2.14
CA ALA A 205 16.54 2.78 -3.13
C ALA A 205 16.46 4.29 -3.41
N PHE A 206 17.49 4.88 -3.99
CA PHE A 206 17.48 6.28 -4.38
C PHE A 206 16.91 6.43 -5.81
N PRO A 207 16.10 7.48 -6.12
CA PRO A 207 15.48 7.61 -7.43
C PRO A 207 16.51 7.62 -8.57
N PRO A 208 16.38 6.74 -9.58
CA PRO A 208 17.33 6.71 -10.71
C PRO A 208 17.18 7.90 -11.66
N THR A 209 16.04 8.60 -11.60
CA THR A 209 15.72 9.77 -12.42
C THR A 209 16.22 11.07 -11.81
N GLN A 210 16.69 11.05 -10.55
CA GLN A 210 17.19 12.23 -9.87
C GLN A 210 18.70 12.07 -9.56
N PRO A 211 19.53 13.10 -9.80
CA PRO A 211 20.91 13.08 -9.33
C PRO A 211 20.96 13.21 -7.81
N LEU A 212 21.71 12.33 -7.13
CA LEU A 212 21.91 12.43 -5.66
C LEU A 212 22.37 13.83 -5.26
N ALA A 213 23.32 14.42 -5.99
CA ALA A 213 23.83 15.77 -5.73
C ALA A 213 22.74 16.86 -5.76
N ALA A 214 21.67 16.69 -6.53
CA ALA A 214 20.56 17.64 -6.55
C ALA A 214 19.75 17.56 -5.23
N PHE A 215 19.47 16.35 -4.76
CA PHE A 215 18.83 16.11 -3.46
C PHE A 215 19.70 16.62 -2.30
N GLU A 216 21.01 16.36 -2.34
CA GLU A 216 21.96 16.87 -1.34
C GLU A 216 21.99 18.40 -1.32
N ALA A 217 21.99 19.03 -2.49
CA ALA A 217 21.97 20.49 -2.61
C ALA A 217 20.68 21.10 -2.06
N GLU A 218 19.52 20.48 -2.30
CA GLU A 218 18.26 20.94 -1.71
C GLU A 218 18.24 20.75 -0.18
N LEU A 219 18.67 19.59 0.34
CA LEU A 219 18.77 19.39 1.79
C LEU A 219 19.75 20.38 2.45
N ALA A 220 20.86 20.70 1.79
CA ALA A 220 21.85 21.65 2.32
C ALA A 220 21.27 23.07 2.52
N LYS A 221 20.26 23.47 1.73
CA LYS A 221 19.57 24.75 1.90
C LYS A 221 18.73 24.81 3.19
N THR A 222 18.35 23.67 3.77
CA THR A 222 17.60 23.63 5.04
C THR A 222 18.48 23.99 6.24
N GLU A 223 19.78 23.69 6.18
CA GLU A 223 20.73 23.88 7.27
C GLU A 223 20.78 25.31 7.85
N PRO A 224 20.93 26.40 7.05
CA PRO A 224 20.93 27.75 7.61
C PRO A 224 19.60 28.11 8.29
N LEU A 225 18.47 27.62 7.78
CA LEU A 225 17.15 27.85 8.37
C LEU A 225 17.00 27.10 9.71
N LEU A 226 17.45 25.85 9.75
CA LEU A 226 17.48 25.04 10.97
C LEU A 226 18.41 25.63 12.03
N ARG A 227 19.59 26.14 11.64
CA ARG A 227 20.50 26.85 12.55
C ARG A 227 19.86 28.10 13.14
N ARG A 228 19.15 28.88 12.32
CA ARG A 228 18.39 30.04 12.80
C ARG A 228 17.29 29.63 13.78
N ALA A 229 16.55 28.56 13.48
CA ALA A 229 15.53 28.02 14.38
C ALA A 229 16.12 27.49 15.69
N ALA A 230 17.31 26.89 15.66
CA ALA A 230 18.04 26.43 16.83
C ALA A 230 18.54 27.58 17.73
N ALA A 231 18.62 28.81 17.21
CA ALA A 231 18.93 30.03 17.96
C ALA A 231 17.67 30.79 18.44
N ALA A 232 16.45 30.25 18.22
CA ALA A 232 15.21 30.91 18.60
C ALA A 232 15.08 31.05 20.13
N ALA A 233 14.35 32.09 20.58
CA ALA A 233 14.11 32.33 22.01
C ALA A 233 13.30 31.21 22.68
N SER A 234 12.38 30.57 21.97
CA SER A 234 11.54 29.47 22.47
C SER A 234 12.34 28.18 22.68
N PRO A 235 12.40 27.62 23.90
CA PRO A 235 13.05 26.32 24.15
C PRO A 235 12.44 25.17 23.33
N ALA A 236 11.12 25.16 23.17
CA ALA A 236 10.43 24.15 22.36
C ALA A 236 10.88 24.20 20.89
N ARG A 237 11.00 25.42 20.34
CA ARG A 237 11.48 25.63 18.97
C ARG A 237 12.92 25.17 18.79
N ARG A 238 13.79 25.44 19.78
CA ARG A 238 15.18 24.96 19.74
C ARG A 238 15.27 23.44 19.77
N ALA A 239 14.46 22.80 20.60
CA ALA A 239 14.41 21.33 20.69
C ALA A 239 13.91 20.70 19.37
N GLU A 240 12.87 21.27 18.78
CA GLU A 240 12.34 20.80 17.48
C GLU A 240 13.34 21.07 16.33
N ALA A 241 14.06 22.20 16.35
CA ALA A 241 15.14 22.47 15.40
C ALA A 241 16.26 21.42 15.50
N ALA A 242 16.67 21.07 16.73
CA ALA A 242 17.70 20.05 16.95
C ALA A 242 17.26 18.67 16.45
N PHE A 243 15.97 18.34 16.57
CA PHE A 243 15.39 17.14 15.98
C PHE A 243 15.47 17.18 14.45
N TRP A 244 15.04 18.27 13.83
CA TRP A 244 15.08 18.40 12.37
C TRP A 244 16.49 18.37 11.80
N GLN A 245 17.48 18.92 12.50
CA GLN A 245 18.90 18.79 12.10
C GLN A 245 19.34 17.32 12.08
N GLN A 246 18.97 16.55 13.10
CA GLN A 246 19.26 15.11 13.13
C GLN A 246 18.46 14.34 12.05
N CYS A 247 17.20 14.71 11.82
CA CYS A 247 16.34 14.09 10.82
C CYS A 247 16.89 14.30 9.40
N VAL A 248 17.30 15.53 9.05
CA VAL A 248 17.92 15.84 7.75
C VAL A 248 19.24 15.10 7.58
N ARG A 249 20.05 15.00 8.64
CA ARG A 249 21.29 14.21 8.62
C ARG A 249 21.01 12.73 8.36
N SER A 250 20.02 12.17 9.06
CA SER A 250 19.59 10.78 8.91
C SER A 250 19.06 10.50 7.49
N LEU A 251 18.28 11.42 6.94
CA LEU A 251 17.73 11.31 5.58
C LEU A 251 18.83 11.39 4.50
N LEU A 252 19.81 12.27 4.69
CA LEU A 252 20.97 12.36 3.80
C LEU A 252 21.83 11.08 3.83
N ALA A 253 22.04 10.51 5.02
CA ALA A 253 22.76 9.24 5.16
C ALA A 253 22.01 8.10 4.45
N LEU A 254 20.68 8.02 4.60
CA LEU A 254 19.85 7.05 3.90
C LEU A 254 19.97 7.20 2.38
N ALA A 255 19.85 8.42 1.86
CA ALA A 255 19.94 8.68 0.42
C ALA A 255 21.29 8.26 -0.17
N ARG A 256 22.39 8.53 0.54
CA ARG A 256 23.74 8.11 0.15
C ARG A 256 23.89 6.60 0.17
N ASP A 257 23.39 5.95 1.22
CA ASP A 257 23.43 4.50 1.36
C ASP A 257 22.67 3.82 0.22
N TYR A 258 21.44 4.25 -0.03
CA TYR A 258 20.61 3.74 -1.13
C TYR A 258 21.19 4.01 -2.51
N ALA A 259 21.86 5.14 -2.72
CA ALA A 259 22.53 5.43 -3.99
C ALA A 259 23.79 4.56 -4.20
N ALA A 260 24.54 4.26 -3.13
CA ALA A 260 25.79 3.50 -3.20
C ALA A 260 25.55 1.98 -3.24
N HIS A 261 24.60 1.49 -2.44
CA HIS A 261 24.41 0.07 -2.20
C HIS A 261 23.15 -0.50 -2.86
N ASP A 262 22.15 0.32 -3.23
CA ASP A 262 20.86 -0.07 -3.84
C ASP A 262 20.39 -1.47 -3.36
N PRO A 263 19.87 -1.59 -2.12
CA PRO A 263 19.39 -2.86 -1.57
C PRO A 263 18.42 -3.58 -2.51
N GLY A 264 17.56 -2.83 -3.20
CA GLY A 264 16.60 -3.36 -4.17
C GLY A 264 17.22 -4.04 -5.40
N ALA A 265 18.50 -3.77 -5.71
CA ALA A 265 19.22 -4.43 -6.80
C ALA A 265 20.00 -5.67 -6.37
N LYS A 266 20.16 -5.91 -5.07
CA LYS A 266 20.95 -7.03 -4.53
C LYS A 266 20.13 -8.30 -4.38
N THR A 267 20.84 -9.43 -4.42
CA THR A 267 20.32 -10.77 -4.14
C THR A 267 20.97 -11.31 -2.89
N ALA A 268 20.41 -12.36 -2.29
CA ALA A 268 21.04 -13.07 -1.18
C ALA A 268 22.51 -13.48 -1.48
N ALA A 269 22.84 -13.78 -2.74
CA ALA A 269 24.19 -14.18 -3.14
C ALA A 269 25.16 -13.00 -3.37
N THR A 270 24.66 -11.76 -3.50
CA THR A 270 25.47 -10.58 -3.83
C THR A 270 25.50 -9.55 -2.71
N PHE A 271 24.68 -9.74 -1.68
CA PHE A 271 24.69 -8.92 -0.49
C PHE A 271 25.80 -9.39 0.44
N VAL A 272 26.41 -8.43 1.13
CA VAL A 272 27.38 -8.69 2.19
C VAL A 272 27.03 -7.84 3.40
N ALA A 273 27.24 -8.34 4.61
CA ALA A 273 26.89 -7.65 5.86
C ALA A 273 27.45 -6.21 5.94
N ALA A 274 28.63 -5.95 5.37
CA ALA A 274 29.22 -4.62 5.31
C ALA A 274 28.38 -3.57 4.55
N ASP A 275 27.45 -4.01 3.69
CA ASP A 275 26.49 -3.14 3.03
C ASP A 275 25.57 -2.42 4.03
N SER A 276 25.35 -3.00 5.21
CA SER A 276 24.53 -2.40 6.29
C SER A 276 25.31 -1.40 7.15
N ASN A 277 26.63 -1.28 7.02
CA ASN A 277 27.46 -0.40 7.84
C ASN A 277 26.98 1.08 7.85
N PRO A 278 26.60 1.71 6.72
CA PRO A 278 26.10 3.07 6.75
C PRO A 278 24.79 3.21 7.55
N ARG A 279 23.87 2.25 7.40
CA ARG A 279 22.61 2.20 8.16
C ARG A 279 22.89 2.04 9.65
N ASP A 280 23.71 1.06 10.04
CA ASP A 280 24.07 0.82 11.45
C ASP A 280 24.77 2.02 12.10
N ALA A 281 25.69 2.66 11.37
CA ALA A 281 26.33 3.88 11.85
C ALA A 281 25.31 5.01 12.09
N GLN A 282 24.34 5.17 11.19
CA GLN A 282 23.28 6.18 11.34
C GLN A 282 22.28 5.81 12.45
N MET A 283 21.96 4.52 12.64
CA MET A 283 21.15 4.04 13.76
C MET A 283 21.80 4.34 15.10
N ALA A 284 23.10 4.08 15.22
CA ALA A 284 23.87 4.44 16.40
C ALA A 284 23.89 5.95 16.64
N ASP A 285 24.12 6.77 15.60
CA ASP A 285 24.13 8.23 15.71
C ASP A 285 22.77 8.79 16.14
N ASN A 286 21.66 8.26 15.61
CA ASN A 286 20.29 8.64 16.00
C ASN A 286 20.00 8.29 17.46
N LEU A 287 20.34 7.07 17.91
CA LEU A 287 20.15 6.65 19.30
C LEU A 287 21.02 7.47 20.26
N LEU A 288 22.29 7.70 19.92
CA LEU A 288 23.20 8.52 20.73
C LEU A 288 22.75 9.98 20.78
N TRP A 289 22.19 10.52 19.69
CA TRP A 289 21.56 11.83 19.67
C TRP A 289 20.40 11.88 20.66
N TYR A 290 19.50 10.89 20.63
CA TYR A 290 18.37 10.81 21.57
C TYR A 290 18.86 10.78 23.02
N LEU A 291 19.85 9.95 23.33
CA LEU A 291 20.43 9.83 24.67
C LEU A 291 21.08 11.14 25.15
N ARG A 292 21.58 11.99 24.25
CA ARG A 292 22.07 13.34 24.61
C ARG A 292 20.94 14.30 24.93
N GLN A 293 19.81 14.22 24.22
CA GLN A 293 18.63 15.04 24.51
C GLN A 293 17.90 14.59 25.79
N HIS A 294 18.04 13.31 26.15
CA HIS A 294 17.31 12.66 27.25
C HIS A 294 18.26 12.04 28.29
N PRO A 295 19.13 12.81 28.97
CA PRO A 295 20.22 12.28 29.80
C PRO A 295 19.76 11.43 31.00
N ALA A 296 18.55 11.68 31.52
CA ALA A 296 18.00 10.96 32.67
C ALA A 296 17.24 9.67 32.29
N GLU A 297 16.93 9.46 31.02
CA GLU A 297 16.10 8.34 30.58
C GLU A 297 16.92 7.05 30.44
N LYS A 298 16.28 5.94 30.80
CA LYS A 298 16.75 4.57 30.55
C LYS A 298 15.97 3.99 29.38
N VAL A 299 16.68 3.47 28.38
CA VAL A 299 16.14 3.13 27.06
C VAL A 299 16.21 1.62 26.81
N ILE A 300 15.07 1.06 26.42
CA ILE A 300 14.93 -0.31 25.94
C ILE A 300 14.95 -0.27 24.41
N CYS A 301 15.89 -0.94 23.77
CA CYS A 301 16.00 -1.00 22.32
C CYS A 301 15.44 -2.33 21.81
N TRP A 302 14.51 -2.27 20.86
CA TRP A 302 13.90 -3.43 20.21
C TRP A 302 14.32 -3.52 18.74
N GLY A 303 14.87 -4.65 18.33
CA GLY A 303 15.32 -4.88 16.95
C GLY A 303 16.02 -6.22 16.76
N ALA A 304 16.62 -6.39 15.59
CA ALA A 304 17.41 -7.57 15.24
C ALA A 304 18.74 -7.62 16.01
N LEU A 305 19.13 -8.82 16.43
CA LEU A 305 20.36 -9.06 17.17
C LEU A 305 21.62 -8.66 16.40
N PRO A 306 21.75 -8.92 15.07
CA PRO A 306 22.97 -8.56 14.37
C PRO A 306 23.29 -7.07 14.39
N HIS A 307 22.28 -6.19 14.36
CA HIS A 307 22.46 -4.74 14.52
C HIS A 307 22.88 -4.37 15.95
N PHE A 308 22.31 -5.04 16.95
CA PHE A 308 22.56 -4.76 18.36
C PHE A 308 23.85 -5.36 18.91
N ALA A 309 24.48 -6.25 18.15
CA ALA A 309 25.68 -6.95 18.56
C ALA A 309 26.84 -5.99 18.90
N GLY A 310 27.71 -6.46 19.80
CA GLY A 310 29.00 -5.86 20.10
C GLY A 310 30.00 -6.16 18.99
N ARG A 311 31.20 -6.59 19.37
CA ARG A 311 32.31 -6.77 18.41
C ARG A 311 32.17 -8.07 17.64
N VAL A 312 31.50 -8.05 16.48
CA VAL A 312 31.29 -9.24 15.63
C VAL A 312 32.53 -9.73 14.89
N SER A 313 33.56 -8.88 14.72
CA SER A 313 34.79 -9.24 14.00
C SER A 313 35.64 -10.32 14.69
N VAL A 314 35.33 -10.66 15.94
CA VAL A 314 35.94 -11.77 16.69
C VAL A 314 35.35 -13.13 16.34
N LEU A 315 34.20 -13.16 15.67
CA LEU A 315 33.57 -14.39 15.20
C LEU A 315 34.33 -14.93 13.99
N ASN A 316 34.32 -16.25 13.85
CA ASN A 316 34.98 -16.96 12.76
C ASN A 316 34.16 -16.87 11.45
N SER A 317 33.99 -15.65 10.93
CA SER A 317 33.34 -15.34 9.67
C SER A 317 34.08 -14.23 8.97
N GLU A 318 34.48 -14.45 7.73
CA GLU A 318 35.18 -13.43 6.92
C GLU A 318 34.28 -12.22 6.65
N GLU A 319 33.00 -12.47 6.38
CA GLU A 319 32.02 -11.42 6.13
C GLU A 319 31.79 -10.51 7.34
N LEU A 320 31.76 -11.09 8.55
CA LEU A 320 31.53 -10.31 9.78
C LEU A 320 32.75 -9.48 10.20
N ARG A 321 33.94 -9.72 9.63
CA ARG A 321 35.12 -8.89 9.93
C ARG A 321 34.98 -7.45 9.45
N SER A 322 34.23 -7.23 8.37
CA SER A 322 33.99 -5.91 7.80
C SER A 322 32.66 -5.29 8.23
N PHE A 323 31.81 -6.04 8.94
CA PHE A 323 30.54 -5.55 9.48
C PHE A 323 30.75 -4.79 10.80
N GLN A 324 30.08 -3.66 10.96
CA GLN A 324 30.15 -2.77 12.12
C GLN A 324 28.73 -2.50 12.64
N PRO A 325 28.23 -3.34 13.57
CA PRO A 325 26.90 -3.17 14.15
C PRO A 325 26.73 -1.87 14.93
N MET A 326 25.50 -1.36 14.99
CA MET A 326 25.17 -0.18 15.82
C MET A 326 25.47 -0.41 17.30
N GLY A 327 25.28 -1.62 17.81
CA GLY A 327 25.52 -1.97 19.21
C GLY A 327 26.98 -1.78 19.63
N GLN A 328 27.93 -2.08 18.74
CA GLN A 328 29.34 -1.83 18.94
C GLN A 328 29.63 -0.33 19.08
N ALA A 329 29.07 0.49 18.19
CA ALA A 329 29.26 1.94 18.21
C ALA A 329 28.66 2.58 19.48
N VAL A 330 27.46 2.14 19.88
CA VAL A 330 26.79 2.64 21.10
C VAL A 330 27.55 2.23 22.35
N ARG A 331 28.03 0.97 22.44
CA ARG A 331 28.86 0.48 23.55
C ARG A 331 30.19 1.24 23.65
N ALA A 332 30.79 1.61 22.52
CA ALA A 332 32.02 2.40 22.49
C ALA A 332 31.81 3.86 22.91
N ALA A 333 30.65 4.45 22.61
CA ALA A 333 30.33 5.84 22.91
C ALA A 333 29.85 6.08 24.36
N LEU A 334 29.38 5.04 25.05
CA LEU A 334 28.88 5.14 26.42
C LEU A 334 29.90 4.58 27.44
N PRO A 335 29.87 5.05 28.70
CA PRO A 335 30.71 4.49 29.75
C PRO A 335 30.52 2.99 29.94
N ALA A 336 31.57 2.29 30.38
CA ALA A 336 31.52 0.85 30.63
C ALA A 336 30.36 0.49 31.59
N GLY A 337 29.64 -0.59 31.28
CA GLY A 337 28.49 -1.05 32.06
C GLY A 337 27.17 -0.31 31.78
N GLN A 338 27.15 0.73 30.94
CA GLN A 338 25.92 1.45 30.59
C GLN A 338 25.09 0.77 29.49
N VAL A 339 25.65 -0.26 28.83
CA VAL A 339 24.98 -1.01 27.76
C VAL A 339 24.90 -2.48 28.15
N TYR A 340 23.73 -3.08 27.96
CA TYR A 340 23.49 -4.51 28.08
C TYR A 340 22.84 -5.03 26.78
N ILE A 341 23.38 -6.11 26.20
CA ILE A 341 22.89 -6.74 24.98
C ILE A 341 22.39 -8.15 25.32
N LEU A 342 21.09 -8.35 25.16
CA LEU A 342 20.44 -9.64 25.30
C LEU A 342 20.09 -10.17 23.90
N GLY A 343 20.66 -11.31 23.53
CA GLY A 343 20.24 -12.05 22.34
C GLY A 343 19.28 -13.18 22.68
N THR A 344 18.68 -13.79 21.66
CA THR A 344 17.86 -14.99 21.81
C THR A 344 18.39 -16.15 20.98
N LEU A 345 18.21 -17.37 21.46
CA LEU A 345 18.58 -18.61 20.79
C LEU A 345 17.37 -19.53 20.67
N ALA A 346 17.37 -20.43 19.69
CA ALA A 346 16.32 -21.43 19.52
C ALA A 346 16.89 -22.85 19.42
N GLY A 347 16.23 -23.81 20.06
CA GLY A 347 16.56 -25.23 19.95
C GLY A 347 15.93 -25.95 18.75
N GLY A 348 14.86 -25.39 18.19
CA GLY A 348 14.09 -25.99 17.10
C GLY A 348 12.82 -25.20 16.80
N GLY A 349 11.89 -25.81 16.07
CA GLY A 349 10.64 -25.19 15.65
C GLY A 349 10.73 -24.54 14.27
N SER A 350 9.99 -23.45 14.04
CA SER A 350 10.01 -22.72 12.78
C SER A 350 9.86 -21.22 12.96
N HIS A 351 10.41 -20.46 12.03
CA HIS A 351 10.36 -19.00 12.01
C HIS A 351 9.93 -18.50 10.63
N GLY A 352 9.29 -17.34 10.54
CA GLY A 352 8.90 -16.77 9.26
C GLY A 352 8.13 -15.48 9.43
N LEU A 353 7.88 -14.77 8.32
CA LEU A 353 7.10 -13.55 8.39
C LEU A 353 5.67 -13.81 8.87
N PRO A 354 5.00 -12.82 9.48
CA PRO A 354 3.62 -12.93 9.92
C PRO A 354 2.71 -13.44 8.81
N GLY A 355 2.00 -14.55 9.08
CA GLY A 355 1.08 -15.18 8.13
C GLY A 355 1.72 -16.10 7.08
N THR A 356 3.01 -16.41 7.19
CA THR A 356 3.68 -17.42 6.34
C THR A 356 3.67 -18.82 6.98
N ALA A 357 3.97 -19.86 6.20
CA ALA A 357 4.08 -21.23 6.71
C ALA A 357 5.33 -21.49 7.57
N GLY A 358 6.24 -20.52 7.68
CA GLY A 358 7.52 -20.64 8.36
C GLY A 358 8.55 -21.49 7.61
N VAL A 359 9.80 -21.38 8.04
CA VAL A 359 10.97 -22.17 7.66
C VAL A 359 11.47 -22.85 8.94
N PRO A 360 11.80 -24.15 8.91
CA PRO A 360 12.27 -24.85 10.10
C PRO A 360 13.63 -24.32 10.56
N VAL A 361 13.79 -24.21 11.88
CA VAL A 361 15.08 -23.93 12.51
C VAL A 361 15.98 -25.17 12.34
N PRO A 362 17.22 -25.02 11.85
CA PRO A 362 18.17 -26.13 11.77
C PRO A 362 18.42 -26.77 13.14
N PRO A 363 18.45 -28.11 13.25
CA PRO A 363 18.81 -28.78 14.50
C PRO A 363 20.22 -28.36 14.96
N PRO A 364 20.40 -27.97 16.23
CA PRO A 364 21.71 -27.62 16.76
C PRO A 364 22.71 -28.77 16.67
N ALA A 365 23.88 -28.53 16.09
CA ALA A 365 24.92 -29.55 16.02
C ALA A 365 25.50 -29.87 17.41
N PRO A 366 25.95 -31.11 17.69
CA PRO A 366 26.61 -31.44 18.94
C PRO A 366 27.80 -30.52 19.25
N GLY A 367 27.92 -30.10 20.52
CA GLY A 367 28.98 -29.19 20.97
C GLY A 367 28.66 -27.69 20.80
N THR A 368 27.49 -27.34 20.27
CA THR A 368 26.97 -25.96 20.22
C THR A 368 26.29 -25.58 21.54
N LEU A 369 26.16 -24.28 21.81
CA LEU A 369 25.49 -23.80 23.02
C LEU A 369 24.03 -24.29 23.06
N GLU A 370 23.30 -24.16 21.97
CA GLU A 370 21.90 -24.59 21.85
C GLU A 370 21.74 -26.09 22.06
N ALA A 371 22.66 -26.93 21.57
CA ALA A 371 22.63 -28.36 21.83
C ALA A 371 22.78 -28.68 23.33
N SER A 372 23.63 -27.93 24.05
CA SER A 372 23.76 -28.08 25.50
C SER A 372 22.51 -27.60 26.26
N LEU A 373 21.89 -26.52 25.79
CA LEU A 373 20.68 -25.97 26.40
C LEU A 373 19.44 -26.83 26.12
N LEU A 374 19.37 -27.49 24.95
CA LEU A 374 18.34 -28.48 24.63
C LEU A 374 18.37 -29.69 25.57
N ALA A 375 19.53 -30.05 26.11
CA ALA A 375 19.66 -31.12 27.09
C ALA A 375 19.08 -30.73 28.46
N LEU A 376 18.86 -29.45 28.73
CA LEU A 376 18.13 -28.98 29.91
C LEU A 376 16.65 -29.26 29.69
N ASP A 377 16.04 -30.05 30.57
CA ASP A 377 14.59 -30.26 30.59
C ASP A 377 13.87 -28.99 31.09
N SER A 378 13.88 -27.96 30.25
CA SER A 378 13.31 -26.64 30.48
C SER A 378 12.80 -26.07 29.15
N PRO A 379 11.61 -25.42 29.13
CA PRO A 379 11.10 -24.77 27.92
C PRO A 379 11.90 -23.51 27.57
N VAL A 380 12.42 -22.83 28.58
CA VAL A 380 13.22 -21.62 28.46
C VAL A 380 14.42 -21.69 29.40
N ALA A 381 15.55 -21.15 28.97
CA ALA A 381 16.70 -20.93 29.82
C ALA A 381 17.36 -19.58 29.56
N PHE A 382 18.01 -19.01 30.56
CA PHE A 382 18.89 -17.85 30.43
C PHE A 382 20.34 -18.25 30.67
N VAL A 383 21.26 -17.65 29.92
CA VAL A 383 22.71 -17.85 30.06
C VAL A 383 23.40 -16.50 30.13
N SER A 384 24.22 -16.25 31.16
CA SER A 384 25.08 -15.07 31.21
C SER A 384 26.43 -15.37 30.59
N LEU A 385 26.76 -14.72 29.47
CA LEU A 385 28.09 -14.84 28.88
C LEU A 385 29.10 -13.91 29.52
N ARG A 386 28.63 -12.73 29.97
CA ARG A 386 29.44 -11.75 30.69
C ARG A 386 30.04 -12.35 31.96
N HIS A 387 29.25 -13.11 32.73
CA HIS A 387 29.67 -13.65 34.01
C HIS A 387 30.23 -15.07 33.90
N ASP A 388 29.58 -15.94 33.12
CA ASP A 388 29.86 -17.38 33.17
C ASP A 388 30.69 -17.89 31.99
N ALA A 389 30.89 -17.09 30.94
CA ALA A 389 31.65 -17.49 29.76
C ALA A 389 32.55 -16.38 29.13
N PRO A 390 33.23 -15.53 29.92
CA PRO A 390 34.06 -14.45 29.36
C PRO A 390 35.23 -15.02 28.53
N GLY A 391 35.35 -14.58 27.27
CA GLY A 391 36.41 -14.97 26.32
C GLY A 391 36.32 -16.42 25.84
N ARG A 392 35.27 -17.15 26.24
CA ARG A 392 35.11 -18.57 25.92
C ARG A 392 34.70 -18.77 24.47
N GLN A 393 35.37 -19.69 23.78
CA GLN A 393 35.00 -20.08 22.42
C GLN A 393 33.72 -20.90 22.44
N LEU A 394 32.65 -20.36 21.86
CA LEU A 394 31.33 -20.97 21.76
C LEU A 394 30.89 -20.96 20.29
N THR A 395 30.16 -21.99 19.88
CA THR A 395 29.45 -22.01 18.59
C THR A 395 27.96 -21.85 18.87
N THR A 396 27.32 -20.85 18.26
CA THR A 396 25.88 -20.59 18.39
C THR A 396 25.27 -20.26 17.02
N TYR A 397 23.94 -20.29 16.95
CA TYR A 397 23.10 -20.04 15.80
C TYR A 397 22.37 -18.69 15.92
N ALA A 398 22.90 -17.77 16.75
CA ALA A 398 22.21 -16.53 17.13
C ALA A 398 21.93 -15.57 15.95
N PHE A 399 22.69 -15.65 14.85
CA PHE A 399 22.49 -14.82 13.66
C PHE A 399 21.91 -15.68 12.54
N ASP A 400 20.66 -15.42 12.15
CA ASP A 400 19.95 -16.08 11.03
C ASP A 400 20.00 -17.61 11.06
N TYR A 401 20.12 -18.21 12.25
CA TYR A 401 20.30 -19.65 12.44
C TYR A 401 21.50 -20.23 11.69
N GLN A 402 22.58 -19.46 11.58
CA GLN A 402 23.84 -19.92 11.01
C GLN A 402 24.87 -20.19 12.11
N PRO A 403 25.58 -21.33 12.08
CA PRO A 403 26.57 -21.67 13.09
C PRO A 403 27.78 -20.75 13.00
N LEU A 404 28.01 -19.97 14.06
CA LEU A 404 29.13 -19.04 14.18
C LEU A 404 29.91 -19.33 15.47
N ALA A 405 31.20 -19.61 15.30
CA ALA A 405 32.12 -19.87 16.40
C ALA A 405 32.88 -18.59 16.78
N GLY A 406 33.07 -18.35 18.08
CA GLY A 406 33.88 -17.23 18.57
C GLY A 406 33.68 -16.94 20.06
N PRO A 407 34.36 -15.93 20.61
CA PRO A 407 34.16 -15.45 21.97
C PRO A 407 32.87 -14.62 22.06
N TRP A 408 31.72 -15.29 22.12
CA TRP A 408 30.40 -14.65 22.09
C TRP A 408 30.14 -13.63 23.20
N SER A 409 30.88 -13.69 24.32
CA SER A 409 30.84 -12.67 25.40
C SER A 409 31.28 -11.27 24.96
N GLU A 410 32.00 -11.14 23.83
CA GLU A 410 32.34 -9.83 23.22
C GLU A 410 31.24 -9.31 22.28
N VAL A 411 30.30 -10.18 21.90
CA VAL A 411 29.22 -9.89 20.95
C VAL A 411 27.90 -9.63 21.68
N VAL A 412 27.60 -10.40 22.72
CA VAL A 412 26.39 -10.27 23.56
C VAL A 412 26.74 -10.47 25.03
N ASP A 413 25.95 -9.92 25.95
CA ASP A 413 26.18 -10.11 27.39
C ASP A 413 25.48 -11.37 27.92
N GLY A 414 24.33 -11.72 27.35
CA GLY A 414 23.59 -12.91 27.70
C GLY A 414 22.68 -13.40 26.59
N PHE A 415 22.21 -14.64 26.73
CA PHE A 415 21.27 -15.27 25.82
C PHE A 415 20.03 -15.77 26.55
N LEU A 416 18.89 -15.56 25.89
CA LEU A 416 17.62 -16.19 26.24
C LEU A 416 17.34 -17.32 25.26
N PHE A 417 17.37 -18.55 25.74
CA PHE A 417 17.13 -19.75 24.94
C PHE A 417 15.67 -20.18 25.04
N LEU A 418 15.04 -20.41 23.88
CA LEU A 418 13.73 -21.02 23.75
C LEU A 418 13.89 -22.40 23.12
N ARG A 419 13.33 -23.43 23.76
CA ARG A 419 13.43 -24.82 23.27
C ARG A 419 12.87 -24.97 21.85
N GLU A 420 11.73 -24.33 21.59
CA GLU A 420 11.09 -24.26 20.27
C GLU A 420 10.65 -22.82 19.99
N VAL A 421 10.76 -22.39 18.73
CA VAL A 421 10.16 -21.14 18.23
C VAL A 421 9.05 -21.41 17.23
N GLU A 422 8.12 -20.48 17.15
CA GLU A 422 6.99 -20.54 16.21
C GLU A 422 6.81 -19.20 15.49
N PRO A 423 6.28 -19.19 14.24
CA PRO A 423 6.05 -17.95 13.52
C PRO A 423 5.03 -17.02 14.21
N PRO A 424 5.18 -15.69 14.08
CA PRO A 424 4.26 -14.72 14.66
C PRO A 424 2.85 -14.80 14.08
N HIS A 425 1.87 -14.58 14.95
CA HIS A 425 0.46 -14.58 14.60
C HIS A 425 0.01 -13.18 14.16
N LEU A 426 -0.74 -13.08 13.06
CA LEU A 426 -1.32 -11.81 12.64
C LEU A 426 -2.44 -11.37 13.59
N VAL A 427 -2.50 -10.08 13.91
CA VAL A 427 -3.66 -9.49 14.60
C VAL A 427 -4.93 -9.73 13.77
N PRO A 428 -6.00 -10.31 14.34
CA PRO A 428 -7.27 -10.52 13.63
C PRO A 428 -7.86 -9.20 13.12
N ALA A 429 -8.55 -9.23 11.97
CA ALA A 429 -9.15 -8.02 11.38
C ALA A 429 -10.19 -7.34 12.31
N ASP A 430 -10.84 -8.11 13.18
CA ASP A 430 -11.97 -7.65 14.01
C ASP A 430 -11.56 -6.98 15.33
N SER A 431 -10.30 -7.07 15.77
CA SER A 431 -9.86 -6.51 17.06
C SER A 431 -9.61 -5.00 17.05
N THR A 432 -9.92 -4.32 15.95
CA THR A 432 -9.90 -2.84 15.86
C THR A 432 -11.20 -2.17 16.32
N THR A 433 -12.17 -2.95 16.79
CA THR A 433 -13.41 -2.45 17.42
C THR A 433 -13.24 -2.20 18.91
N ALA A 434 -12.14 -1.58 19.34
CA ALA A 434 -12.25 -0.67 20.46
C ALA A 434 -12.93 0.58 19.90
N ALA A 435 -14.26 0.61 20.02
CA ALA A 435 -15.10 1.73 19.64
C ALA A 435 -14.47 3.05 20.14
N ALA A 436 -13.89 3.81 19.22
CA ALA A 436 -13.73 5.24 19.44
C ALA A 436 -15.16 5.80 19.51
N PRO A 437 -15.57 6.46 20.61
CA PRO A 437 -16.85 7.12 20.63
C PRO A 437 -16.82 8.18 19.52
N ALA A 438 -17.73 8.03 18.56
CA ALA A 438 -18.12 9.15 17.73
C ALA A 438 -18.69 10.22 18.66
N ASP A 439 -18.05 11.38 18.71
CA ASP A 439 -18.66 12.60 19.22
C ASP A 439 -19.90 12.92 18.38
N SER A 440 -21.07 12.40 18.78
CA SER A 440 -22.36 12.94 18.35
C SER A 440 -23.46 12.57 19.34
N ALA A 441 -23.86 13.53 20.16
CA ALA A 441 -25.11 13.48 20.89
C ALA A 441 -26.27 13.80 19.93
N ALA A 442 -27.19 12.85 19.70
CA ALA A 442 -28.56 13.15 19.26
C ALA A 442 -29.51 11.95 19.50
N VAL A 443 -30.65 12.24 20.14
CA VAL A 443 -31.75 11.35 20.54
C VAL A 443 -32.68 11.06 19.34
N PRO A 444 -33.26 9.85 19.19
CA PRO A 444 -34.15 9.51 18.08
C PRO A 444 -35.60 9.95 18.35
N VAL A 445 -36.33 10.37 17.31
CA VAL A 445 -37.79 10.47 17.33
C VAL A 445 -38.38 9.67 16.16
N ALA A 446 -39.43 8.93 16.50
CA ALA A 446 -40.05 7.83 15.78
C ALA A 446 -40.89 8.20 14.55
N ALA A 447 -41.12 7.19 13.71
CA ALA A 447 -41.92 7.20 12.49
C ALA A 447 -43.44 6.97 12.73
N LEU A 448 -44.26 7.28 11.70
CA LEU A 448 -45.44 6.54 11.14
C LEU A 448 -46.42 7.53 10.42
N PRO A 449 -47.38 7.11 9.57
CA PRO A 449 -47.30 6.36 8.30
C PRO A 449 -48.14 6.97 7.13
N LEU A 450 -48.10 6.33 5.95
CA LEU A 450 -48.82 6.62 4.68
C LEU A 450 -50.35 6.57 4.75
N PRO A 451 -51.08 7.24 3.83
CA PRO A 451 -51.73 6.56 2.67
C PRO A 451 -51.77 7.46 1.41
N GLY A 452 -52.09 7.06 0.18
CA GLY A 452 -52.59 5.85 -0.44
C GLY A 452 -52.83 6.14 -1.93
N SER A 453 -52.82 5.06 -2.73
CA SER A 453 -53.26 4.86 -4.11
C SER A 453 -54.25 5.88 -4.72
N LEU A 454 -54.16 6.12 -6.04
CA LEU A 454 -55.22 5.85 -7.03
C LEU A 454 -54.75 6.19 -8.47
N ASN A 455 -54.66 5.17 -9.33
CA ASN A 455 -54.70 5.30 -10.80
C ASN A 455 -56.16 5.56 -11.24
N PRO A 456 -56.41 6.16 -12.43
CA PRO A 456 -56.70 5.32 -13.60
C PRO A 456 -56.17 5.85 -14.95
N VAL A 457 -55.94 4.89 -15.85
CA VAL A 457 -55.67 4.96 -17.30
C VAL A 457 -56.98 5.27 -18.06
N PRO A 458 -57.00 5.83 -19.29
CA PRO A 458 -57.15 4.98 -20.49
C PRO A 458 -56.52 5.59 -21.78
N SER A 459 -55.68 4.85 -22.53
CA SER A 459 -56.05 4.00 -23.69
C SER A 459 -55.79 4.64 -25.07
N ARG A 460 -55.22 3.85 -25.97
CA ARG A 460 -55.56 3.64 -27.41
C ARG A 460 -54.49 2.70 -28.00
N THR A 461 -54.71 1.39 -28.13
CA THR A 461 -55.27 0.64 -29.30
C THR A 461 -54.61 1.06 -30.63
N GLY A 462 -54.04 0.19 -31.48
CA GLY A 462 -53.92 -1.27 -31.52
C GLY A 462 -53.48 -1.75 -32.92
N ALA A 463 -52.89 -2.97 -32.95
CA ALA A 463 -53.09 -4.03 -33.96
C ALA A 463 -52.51 -3.89 -35.41
N THR A 464 -52.03 -4.92 -36.15
CA THR A 464 -51.89 -6.39 -35.99
C THR A 464 -51.17 -7.03 -37.22
N VAL A 465 -50.35 -8.08 -36.98
CA VAL A 465 -50.29 -9.42 -37.67
C VAL A 465 -49.64 -9.66 -39.07
N ARG A 466 -48.52 -10.43 -39.04
CA ARG A 466 -48.04 -11.66 -39.77
C ARG A 466 -48.16 -11.77 -41.32
N ARG A 467 -47.32 -12.49 -42.10
CA ARG A 467 -46.56 -13.75 -41.90
C ARG A 467 -45.45 -13.96 -42.98
N VAL A 468 -44.40 -14.67 -42.55
CA VAL A 468 -43.23 -15.35 -43.15
C VAL A 468 -43.30 -15.92 -44.59
N VAL A 469 -42.20 -15.76 -45.37
CA VAL A 469 -41.51 -16.80 -46.18
C VAL A 469 -39.99 -16.45 -46.33
N ALA A 470 -39.10 -17.44 -46.23
CA ALA A 470 -37.63 -17.35 -46.37
C ALA A 470 -37.18 -17.33 -47.87
N ALA A 471 -35.97 -16.99 -48.34
CA ALA A 471 -34.65 -16.75 -47.76
C ALA A 471 -33.78 -15.92 -48.74
N ALA A 472 -32.78 -15.19 -48.23
CA ALA A 472 -31.47 -14.97 -48.84
C ALA A 472 -30.52 -14.43 -47.74
N ASP A 473 -29.28 -14.93 -47.69
CA ASP A 473 -28.24 -14.43 -46.79
C ASP A 473 -27.73 -13.06 -47.27
N VAL A 474 -27.95 -11.98 -46.51
CA VAL A 474 -27.07 -10.79 -46.45
C VAL A 474 -27.32 -10.05 -45.12
N SER A 475 -26.53 -10.28 -44.08
CA SER A 475 -26.63 -9.52 -42.83
C SER A 475 -26.42 -8.02 -43.11
N GLY A 476 -27.45 -7.19 -42.94
CA GLY A 476 -27.45 -5.74 -43.22
C GLY A 476 -26.51 -4.86 -42.36
N LEU A 477 -25.39 -5.40 -41.88
CA LEU A 477 -24.32 -4.69 -41.20
C LEU A 477 -23.25 -4.30 -42.23
N ARG A 478 -23.06 -3.00 -42.44
CA ARG A 478 -21.96 -2.45 -43.24
C ARG A 478 -20.85 -1.95 -42.34
N THR A 479 -19.59 -2.18 -42.71
CA THR A 479 -18.45 -1.61 -41.97
C THR A 479 -18.16 -0.21 -42.49
N VAL A 480 -18.34 0.80 -41.65
CA VAL A 480 -17.93 2.18 -41.93
C VAL A 480 -16.52 2.38 -41.40
N ARG A 481 -15.61 2.81 -42.27
CA ARG A 481 -14.23 3.17 -41.93
C ARG A 481 -14.09 4.68 -41.92
N GLY A 482 -13.20 5.21 -41.10
CA GLY A 482 -13.01 6.65 -41.02
C GLY A 482 -11.72 7.06 -40.34
N VAL A 483 -11.48 8.37 -40.31
CA VAL A 483 -10.35 8.99 -39.62
C VAL A 483 -10.82 10.20 -38.82
N VAL A 484 -10.33 10.32 -37.59
CA VAL A 484 -10.56 11.46 -36.70
C VAL A 484 -9.33 12.36 -36.74
N LEU A 485 -9.55 13.61 -37.15
CA LEU A 485 -8.52 14.63 -37.32
C LEU A 485 -8.85 15.86 -36.47
N ASP A 486 -7.87 16.71 -36.20
CA ASP A 486 -8.08 18.05 -35.64
C ASP A 486 -8.27 19.11 -36.74
N GLN A 487 -8.53 20.36 -36.34
CA GLN A 487 -8.66 21.49 -37.26
C GLN A 487 -7.39 21.75 -38.09
N ARG A 488 -6.21 21.31 -37.64
CA ARG A 488 -4.93 21.40 -38.36
C ARG A 488 -4.66 20.18 -39.23
N ARG A 489 -5.64 19.28 -39.38
CA ARG A 489 -5.57 18.01 -40.13
C ARG A 489 -4.57 17.01 -39.55
N ALA A 490 -4.16 17.19 -38.29
CA ALA A 490 -3.37 16.19 -37.57
C ALA A 490 -4.29 15.07 -37.04
N PRO A 491 -3.84 13.81 -37.00
CA PRO A 491 -4.63 12.72 -36.45
C PRO A 491 -4.92 12.95 -34.97
N VAL A 492 -6.17 12.71 -34.56
CA VAL A 492 -6.56 12.71 -33.15
C VAL A 492 -6.56 11.26 -32.68
N PRO A 493 -5.48 10.82 -32.02
CA PRO A 493 -5.35 9.42 -31.63
C PRO A 493 -6.37 9.08 -30.54
N TYR A 494 -6.87 7.85 -30.57
CA TYR A 494 -7.71 7.28 -29.50
C TYR A 494 -9.02 8.01 -29.22
N ALA A 495 -9.56 8.73 -30.21
CA ALA A 495 -10.90 9.28 -30.14
C ALA A 495 -11.95 8.16 -30.06
N SER A 496 -12.94 8.29 -29.17
CA SER A 496 -14.08 7.38 -29.10
C SER A 496 -15.08 7.72 -30.20
N VAL A 497 -15.57 6.71 -30.92
CA VAL A 497 -16.58 6.82 -31.98
C VAL A 497 -17.75 5.91 -31.61
N GLU A 498 -18.82 6.49 -31.08
CA GLU A 498 -19.96 5.77 -30.50
C GLU A 498 -21.26 6.08 -31.20
N LEU A 499 -22.21 5.15 -31.20
CA LEU A 499 -23.60 5.43 -31.56
C LEU A 499 -24.22 6.26 -30.45
N ALA A 500 -24.79 7.42 -30.81
CA ALA A 500 -25.38 8.34 -29.84
C ALA A 500 -26.45 7.65 -28.97
N GLY A 501 -26.19 7.52 -27.66
CA GLY A 501 -27.13 6.98 -26.68
C GLY A 501 -27.28 5.46 -26.62
N GLN A 502 -26.45 4.69 -27.33
CA GLN A 502 -26.61 3.22 -27.43
C GLN A 502 -25.39 2.39 -26.97
N GLY A 503 -24.30 3.02 -26.50
CA GLY A 503 -23.14 2.32 -25.91
C GLY A 503 -22.40 1.36 -26.85
N ARG A 504 -22.67 1.44 -28.16
CA ARG A 504 -22.04 0.64 -29.20
C ARG A 504 -21.10 1.56 -29.97
N GLY A 505 -19.83 1.20 -30.11
CA GLY A 505 -18.81 2.10 -30.68
C GLY A 505 -17.48 1.41 -30.91
N THR A 506 -16.52 2.18 -31.42
CA THR A 506 -15.13 1.79 -31.64
C THR A 506 -14.21 2.92 -31.20
N VAL A 507 -12.91 2.68 -31.09
CA VAL A 507 -11.92 3.70 -30.74
C VAL A 507 -10.94 3.83 -31.90
N ALA A 508 -10.60 5.06 -32.24
CA ALA A 508 -9.61 5.36 -33.27
C ALA A 508 -8.20 4.89 -32.87
N ASP A 509 -7.40 4.46 -33.84
CA ASP A 509 -6.00 4.07 -33.63
C ASP A 509 -5.08 5.30 -33.42
N ALA A 510 -3.76 5.07 -33.33
CA ALA A 510 -2.77 6.13 -33.15
C ALA A 510 -2.69 7.13 -34.33
N ASN A 511 -3.20 6.74 -35.50
CA ASN A 511 -3.31 7.58 -36.69
C ASN A 511 -4.73 8.15 -36.85
N GLY A 512 -5.56 8.07 -35.81
CA GLY A 512 -6.93 8.54 -35.81
C GLY A 512 -7.91 7.66 -36.60
N ARG A 513 -7.52 6.49 -37.12
CA ARG A 513 -8.38 5.67 -37.98
C ARG A 513 -9.27 4.74 -37.18
N PHE A 514 -10.51 4.54 -37.61
CA PHE A 514 -11.48 3.66 -36.96
C PHE A 514 -12.26 2.83 -37.98
N ALA A 515 -12.82 1.70 -37.51
CA ALA A 515 -13.76 0.89 -38.26
C ALA A 515 -14.92 0.45 -37.35
N LEU A 516 -16.16 0.62 -37.83
CA LEU A 516 -17.37 0.36 -37.05
C LEU A 516 -18.45 -0.29 -37.91
N ALA A 517 -18.95 -1.45 -37.50
CA ALA A 517 -20.06 -2.13 -38.17
C ALA A 517 -21.41 -1.49 -37.77
N LEU A 518 -22.12 -0.93 -38.75
CA LEU A 518 -23.38 -0.21 -38.58
C LEU A 518 -24.51 -0.85 -39.39
N PRO A 519 -25.75 -0.89 -38.87
CA PRO A 519 -26.91 -1.44 -39.57
C PRO A 519 -27.52 -0.50 -40.64
N GLY A 520 -26.90 0.67 -40.89
CA GLY A 520 -27.37 1.70 -41.82
C GLY A 520 -26.82 3.10 -41.49
N PRO A 521 -27.32 4.17 -42.13
CA PRO A 521 -26.98 5.56 -41.79
C PRO A 521 -27.35 5.87 -40.35
N THR A 522 -26.34 5.98 -39.49
CA THR A 522 -26.51 6.15 -38.04
C THR A 522 -25.73 7.37 -37.55
N SER A 523 -26.28 8.06 -36.56
CA SER A 523 -25.61 9.18 -35.91
C SER A 523 -24.54 8.67 -34.96
N LEU A 524 -23.31 9.15 -35.15
CA LEU A 524 -22.13 8.81 -34.37
C LEU A 524 -21.71 10.01 -33.53
N LEU A 525 -21.53 9.82 -32.23
CA LEU A 525 -20.89 10.72 -31.31
C LEU A 525 -19.39 10.41 -31.28
N VAL A 526 -18.56 11.36 -31.71
CA VAL A 526 -17.10 11.26 -31.67
C VAL A 526 -16.56 12.19 -30.62
N SER A 527 -15.77 11.67 -29.67
CA SER A 527 -15.21 12.46 -28.58
C SER A 527 -13.75 12.12 -28.32
N SER A 528 -12.96 13.13 -27.95
CA SER A 528 -11.58 12.95 -27.53
C SER A 528 -11.23 14.01 -26.49
N LEU A 529 -10.38 13.65 -25.53
CA LEU A 529 -9.97 14.55 -24.45
C LEU A 529 -9.24 15.77 -25.03
N GLY A 530 -9.68 16.97 -24.66
CA GLY A 530 -9.16 18.23 -25.21
C GLY A 530 -9.93 18.77 -26.42
N TYR A 531 -10.96 18.06 -26.90
CA TYR A 531 -11.76 18.44 -28.06
C TYR A 531 -13.26 18.49 -27.72
N ASN A 532 -14.01 19.32 -28.44
CA ASN A 532 -15.47 19.31 -28.38
C ASN A 532 -15.99 18.03 -29.03
N ALA A 533 -16.92 17.35 -28.37
CA ALA A 533 -17.57 16.16 -28.95
C ALA A 533 -18.34 16.56 -30.22
N ALA A 534 -18.17 15.81 -31.29
CA ALA A 534 -18.83 16.04 -32.57
C ALA A 534 -19.86 14.93 -32.82
N THR A 535 -21.07 15.30 -33.25
CA THR A 535 -22.07 14.33 -33.72
C THR A 535 -22.08 14.35 -35.24
N VAL A 536 -21.76 13.22 -35.87
CA VAL A 536 -21.65 13.08 -37.34
C VAL A 536 -22.55 11.96 -37.84
N GLN A 537 -23.06 12.07 -39.07
CA GLN A 537 -23.85 11.00 -39.70
C GLN A 537 -22.93 10.06 -40.49
N SER A 538 -23.10 8.75 -40.31
CA SER A 538 -22.32 7.77 -41.08
C SER A 538 -22.69 7.82 -42.58
N PRO A 539 -21.72 7.74 -43.51
CA PRO A 539 -21.93 7.89 -44.95
C PRO A 539 -22.86 6.81 -45.51
N ARG A 540 -23.61 7.10 -46.59
CA ARG A 540 -24.57 6.15 -47.17
C ARG A 540 -23.91 5.00 -47.97
N GLY A 541 -22.69 5.20 -48.46
CA GLY A 541 -21.90 4.20 -49.21
C GLY A 541 -20.67 3.67 -48.44
N THR A 542 -19.66 3.18 -49.17
CA THR A 542 -18.37 2.67 -48.64
C THR A 542 -17.31 3.77 -48.47
N GLU A 543 -17.72 5.03 -48.46
CA GLU A 543 -16.82 6.17 -48.35
C GLU A 543 -16.19 6.26 -46.95
N GLU A 544 -14.93 6.70 -46.89
CA GLU A 544 -14.21 6.86 -45.63
C GLU A 544 -14.71 8.12 -44.90
N LEU A 545 -15.24 7.95 -43.68
CA LEU A 545 -15.78 9.03 -42.87
C LEU A 545 -14.66 9.84 -42.22
N THR A 546 -14.46 11.08 -42.67
CA THR A 546 -13.53 12.01 -41.99
C THR A 546 -14.29 12.82 -40.94
N VAL A 547 -13.84 12.74 -39.69
CA VAL A 547 -14.40 13.51 -38.57
C VAL A 547 -13.36 14.50 -38.09
N VAL A 548 -13.67 15.80 -38.21
CA VAL A 548 -12.78 16.86 -37.72
C VAL A 548 -13.28 17.33 -36.36
N LEU A 549 -12.50 17.04 -35.32
CA LEU A 549 -12.76 17.53 -33.97
C LEU A 549 -12.17 18.93 -33.81
N THR A 550 -12.97 19.82 -33.23
CA THR A 550 -12.53 21.16 -32.87
C THR A 550 -11.90 21.11 -31.48
N PRO A 551 -10.65 21.57 -31.28
CA PRO A 551 -10.08 21.76 -29.95
C PRO A 551 -11.08 22.54 -29.10
N ALA A 552 -11.33 22.06 -27.89
CA ALA A 552 -12.24 22.73 -26.97
C ALA A 552 -11.55 24.01 -26.45
N ASN A 553 -11.66 25.11 -27.21
CA ASN A 553 -11.44 26.45 -26.67
C ASN A 553 -12.67 26.78 -25.82
N TYR A 554 -12.55 26.59 -24.51
CA TYR A 554 -13.57 27.00 -23.55
C TYR A 554 -13.64 28.53 -23.53
N ALA A 555 -14.43 29.12 -24.42
CA ALA A 555 -14.99 30.43 -24.16
C ALA A 555 -15.99 30.27 -23.01
N LEU A 556 -15.75 31.03 -21.95
CA LEU A 556 -16.55 31.08 -20.74
C LEU A 556 -17.98 31.51 -21.10
N ASP A 557 -18.98 30.71 -20.74
CA ASP A 557 -20.29 31.28 -20.47
C ASP A 557 -20.17 32.06 -19.15
N GLU A 558 -20.36 33.37 -19.24
CA GLU A 558 -20.37 34.25 -18.07
C GLU A 558 -21.61 33.94 -17.21
N VAL A 559 -21.42 33.19 -16.14
CA VAL A 559 -22.45 32.97 -15.12
C VAL A 559 -22.20 33.95 -13.97
N ARG A 560 -23.16 34.85 -13.78
CA ARG A 560 -23.24 35.70 -12.58
C ARG A 560 -23.48 34.82 -11.36
N VAL A 561 -22.50 34.76 -10.46
CA VAL A 561 -22.66 34.20 -9.10
C VAL A 561 -22.73 35.37 -8.12
N ALA A 562 -23.68 35.35 -7.19
CA ALA A 562 -23.87 36.39 -6.17
C ALA A 562 -22.74 36.44 -5.11
N SER A 563 -21.78 35.51 -5.15
CA SER A 563 -20.60 35.44 -4.29
C SER A 563 -19.46 34.69 -5.00
N ALA A 564 -18.21 35.14 -4.87
CA ALA A 564 -17.06 34.45 -5.44
C ALA A 564 -16.95 33.00 -4.90
N PRO A 565 -16.69 31.99 -5.76
CA PRO A 565 -16.49 30.62 -5.29
C PRO A 565 -15.23 30.53 -4.41
N PRO A 566 -15.18 29.61 -3.43
CA PRO A 566 -13.97 29.35 -2.65
C PRO A 566 -12.81 28.93 -3.55
N ASP A 567 -11.57 29.11 -3.08
CA ASP A 567 -10.39 28.62 -3.78
C ASP A 567 -10.39 27.07 -3.88
N PRO A 568 -9.79 26.49 -4.93
CA PRO A 568 -9.82 25.05 -5.18
C PRO A 568 -9.37 24.17 -3.99
N PRO A 569 -8.29 24.50 -3.25
CA PRO A 569 -7.92 23.77 -2.02
C PRO A 569 -8.99 23.78 -0.93
N THR A 570 -9.68 24.89 -0.72
CA THR A 570 -10.79 24.98 0.23
C THR A 570 -11.98 24.12 -0.20
N ILE A 571 -12.27 24.04 -1.51
CA ILE A 571 -13.31 23.14 -2.02
C ILE A 571 -12.96 21.68 -1.68
N LEU A 572 -11.73 21.23 -1.98
CA LEU A 572 -11.30 19.85 -1.66
C LEU A 572 -11.35 19.58 -0.14
N LYS A 573 -10.88 20.52 0.69
CA LYS A 573 -10.98 20.42 2.15
C LYS A 573 -12.42 20.23 2.63
N ASN A 574 -13.36 20.97 2.06
CA ASN A 574 -14.78 20.86 2.43
C ASN A 574 -15.41 19.56 1.94
N ILE A 575 -14.99 19.04 0.77
CA ILE A 575 -15.36 17.68 0.32
C ILE A 575 -14.91 16.67 1.37
N ILE A 576 -13.62 16.65 1.72
CA ILE A 576 -13.03 15.69 2.68
C ILE A 576 -13.77 15.75 4.03
N LYS A 577 -14.00 16.96 4.56
CA LYS A 577 -14.74 17.18 5.81
C LYS A 577 -16.16 16.63 5.75
N SER A 578 -16.80 16.65 4.59
CA SER A 578 -18.19 16.23 4.42
C SER A 578 -18.34 14.73 4.13
N ILE A 579 -17.26 14.00 3.85
CA ILE A 579 -17.30 12.57 3.52
C ILE A 579 -18.01 11.72 4.59
N PRO A 580 -17.70 11.85 5.90
CA PRO A 580 -18.34 11.06 6.94
C PRO A 580 -19.86 11.23 7.01
N THR A 581 -20.35 12.41 6.62
CA THR A 581 -21.78 12.76 6.61
C THR A 581 -22.45 12.34 5.30
N ASN A 582 -21.78 12.55 4.17
CA ASN A 582 -22.35 12.37 2.84
C ASN A 582 -22.30 10.91 2.35
N TYR A 583 -21.33 10.10 2.78
CA TYR A 583 -21.11 8.74 2.28
C TYR A 583 -21.12 7.71 3.41
N VAL A 584 -21.47 6.46 3.08
CA VAL A 584 -21.53 5.37 4.07
C VAL A 584 -20.14 5.04 4.62
N GLN A 585 -20.02 5.03 5.94
CA GLN A 585 -18.77 4.70 6.65
C GLN A 585 -18.76 3.26 7.21
N GLN A 586 -19.93 2.65 7.34
CA GLN A 586 -20.13 1.31 7.90
C GLN A 586 -20.02 0.23 6.82
N ASP A 587 -20.17 -1.02 7.22
CA ASP A 587 -20.39 -2.14 6.31
C ASP A 587 -21.63 -1.87 5.46
N TYR A 588 -21.56 -2.19 4.17
CA TYR A 588 -22.73 -2.15 3.30
C TYR A 588 -22.67 -3.25 2.25
N ALA A 589 -23.83 -3.55 1.67
CA ALA A 589 -23.92 -4.42 0.52
C ALA A 589 -24.66 -3.75 -0.65
N SER A 590 -24.29 -4.15 -1.86
CA SER A 590 -24.94 -3.71 -3.09
C SER A 590 -25.15 -4.90 -4.00
N GLU A 591 -26.29 -4.92 -4.68
CA GLU A 591 -26.45 -5.69 -5.91
C GLU A 591 -25.72 -4.95 -7.03
N VAL A 592 -24.89 -5.68 -7.78
CA VAL A 592 -24.03 -5.12 -8.83
C VAL A 592 -24.26 -5.89 -10.10
N TYR A 593 -24.78 -5.20 -11.11
CA TYR A 593 -24.71 -5.65 -12.50
C TYR A 593 -23.39 -5.22 -13.09
N GLU A 594 -22.69 -6.12 -13.75
CA GLU A 594 -21.44 -5.85 -14.44
C GLU A 594 -21.48 -6.40 -15.87
N HIS A 595 -21.07 -5.56 -16.82
CA HIS A 595 -20.79 -5.94 -18.19
C HIS A 595 -19.32 -5.70 -18.50
N ARG A 596 -18.63 -6.75 -18.96
CA ARG A 596 -17.19 -6.71 -19.20
C ARG A 596 -16.83 -7.15 -20.61
N ARG A 597 -15.88 -6.44 -21.20
CA ARG A 597 -15.27 -6.73 -22.51
C ARG A 597 -13.76 -6.68 -22.42
N LEU A 598 -13.10 -7.60 -23.11
CA LEU A 598 -11.65 -7.58 -23.34
C LEU A 598 -11.37 -7.92 -24.80
N SER A 599 -10.59 -7.07 -25.46
CA SER A 599 -10.09 -7.25 -26.82
C SER A 599 -8.57 -7.28 -26.84
N ASN A 600 -8.01 -7.97 -27.82
CA ASN A 600 -6.61 -7.86 -28.18
C ASN A 600 -6.54 -7.50 -29.67
N PHE A 601 -5.99 -6.32 -29.99
CA PHE A 601 -6.21 -5.64 -31.27
C PHE A 601 -7.72 -5.54 -31.55
N ASP A 602 -8.14 -5.74 -32.80
CA ASP A 602 -9.54 -5.68 -33.21
C ASP A 602 -10.33 -6.95 -32.88
N THR A 603 -9.70 -7.93 -32.21
CA THR A 603 -10.36 -9.21 -31.86
C THR A 603 -10.91 -9.16 -30.45
N LEU A 604 -12.24 -9.24 -30.31
CA LEU A 604 -12.91 -9.47 -29.02
C LEU A 604 -12.53 -10.86 -28.49
N ARG A 605 -11.95 -10.91 -27.30
CA ARG A 605 -11.43 -12.14 -26.67
C ARG A 605 -12.29 -12.65 -25.52
N TYR A 606 -13.04 -11.77 -24.88
CA TYR A 606 -13.92 -12.12 -23.78
C TYR A 606 -15.04 -11.09 -23.65
N GLU A 607 -16.26 -11.57 -23.42
CA GLU A 607 -17.41 -10.75 -23.07
C GLU A 607 -18.32 -11.53 -22.12
N ALA A 608 -18.71 -10.89 -21.02
CA ALA A 608 -19.62 -11.50 -20.06
C ALA A 608 -20.45 -10.45 -19.31
N GLU A 609 -21.63 -10.90 -18.88
CA GLU A 609 -22.54 -10.20 -17.99
C GLU A 609 -22.61 -10.95 -16.66
N THR A 610 -22.59 -10.24 -15.54
CA THR A 610 -22.79 -10.85 -14.22
C THR A 610 -23.71 -10.01 -13.35
N VAL A 611 -24.49 -10.67 -12.52
CA VAL A 611 -25.20 -10.06 -11.39
C VAL A 611 -24.60 -10.65 -10.12
N SER A 612 -24.13 -9.79 -9.24
CA SER A 612 -23.43 -10.18 -8.03
C SER A 612 -23.96 -9.42 -6.82
N ARG A 613 -23.95 -10.06 -5.66
CA ARG A 613 -23.99 -9.36 -4.38
C ARG A 613 -22.57 -9.01 -3.96
N VAL A 614 -22.32 -7.74 -3.68
CA VAL A 614 -21.03 -7.23 -3.23
C VAL A 614 -21.19 -6.72 -1.80
N TRP A 615 -20.34 -7.20 -0.89
CA TRP A 615 -20.25 -6.75 0.49
C TRP A 615 -18.95 -5.97 0.69
N VAL A 616 -19.03 -4.80 1.30
CA VAL A 616 -17.89 -3.88 1.49
C VAL A 616 -17.69 -3.62 2.99
N PRO A 617 -16.53 -3.99 3.57
CA PRO A 617 -16.26 -3.76 4.99
C PRO A 617 -16.00 -2.28 5.31
N ALA A 618 -16.41 -1.84 6.50
CA ALA A 618 -16.15 -0.56 7.14
C ALA A 618 -14.65 -0.18 7.08
N GLY A 619 -13.80 -1.18 7.28
CA GLY A 619 -12.35 -1.05 7.30
C GLY A 619 -11.68 -0.90 5.94
N TYR A 620 -12.35 -1.10 4.80
CA TYR A 620 -11.72 -0.98 3.47
C TYR A 620 -11.48 0.49 3.12
N ARG A 621 -10.23 0.95 3.19
CA ARG A 621 -9.86 2.37 3.05
C ARG A 621 -8.72 2.62 2.08
N HIS A 622 -8.01 1.60 1.62
CA HIS A 622 -6.86 1.80 0.74
C HIS A 622 -7.13 1.23 -0.64
N PHE A 623 -6.80 2.01 -1.66
CA PHE A 623 -6.72 1.49 -3.01
C PHE A 623 -5.77 0.28 -3.03
N ALA A 624 -6.22 -0.81 -3.65
CA ALA A 624 -5.47 -2.07 -3.69
C ALA A 624 -5.21 -2.72 -2.30
N GLY A 625 -6.02 -2.46 -1.28
CA GLY A 625 -5.97 -3.23 -0.02
C GLY A 625 -4.77 -2.94 0.88
N GLY A 626 -4.18 -1.76 0.75
CA GLY A 626 -3.18 -1.22 1.67
C GLY A 626 -1.85 -1.98 1.64
N PHE A 627 -1.10 -1.91 2.75
CA PHE A 627 0.22 -2.51 2.85
C PHE A 627 0.23 -4.01 2.50
N LEU A 628 1.00 -4.39 1.46
CA LEU A 628 1.06 -5.74 0.88
C LEU A 628 -0.28 -6.30 0.38
N MET A 629 -1.31 -5.45 0.23
CA MET A 629 -2.67 -5.83 -0.18
C MET A 629 -3.36 -6.75 0.84
N LEU A 630 -3.05 -6.57 2.13
CA LEU A 630 -3.49 -7.41 3.25
C LEU A 630 -4.73 -6.88 3.99
N GLU A 631 -5.25 -5.72 3.60
CA GLU A 631 -6.52 -5.20 4.11
C GLU A 631 -7.69 -6.08 3.65
N GLY A 632 -8.68 -6.28 4.52
CA GLY A 632 -9.91 -6.99 4.17
C GLY A 632 -10.64 -6.25 3.05
N GLY A 633 -10.66 -6.83 1.85
CA GLY A 633 -11.27 -6.23 0.67
C GLY A 633 -12.77 -6.54 0.53
N PRO A 634 -13.46 -5.88 -0.43
CA PRO A 634 -14.83 -6.20 -0.80
C PRO A 634 -14.97 -7.68 -1.19
N THR A 635 -16.00 -8.34 -0.68
CA THR A 635 -16.32 -9.72 -1.06
C THR A 635 -17.43 -9.73 -2.09
N ARG A 636 -17.22 -10.46 -3.19
CA ARG A 636 -18.18 -10.57 -4.30
C ARG A 636 -18.72 -11.98 -4.42
N GLN A 637 -20.02 -12.12 -4.31
CA GLN A 637 -20.76 -13.35 -4.57
C GLN A 637 -21.49 -13.21 -5.92
N VAL A 638 -21.01 -13.94 -6.93
CA VAL A 638 -21.66 -13.96 -8.25
C VAL A 638 -22.90 -14.84 -8.18
N GLU A 639 -24.07 -14.27 -8.43
CA GLU A 639 -25.35 -14.97 -8.38
C GLU A 639 -25.77 -15.46 -9.76
N GLN A 640 -25.51 -14.65 -10.79
CA GLN A 640 -25.83 -14.95 -12.19
C GLN A 640 -24.65 -14.59 -13.07
N ARG A 641 -24.37 -15.44 -14.07
CA ARG A 641 -23.33 -15.21 -15.08
C ARG A 641 -23.83 -15.62 -16.45
N HIS A 642 -23.54 -14.79 -17.45
CA HIS A 642 -23.75 -15.08 -18.85
C HIS A 642 -22.48 -14.74 -19.62
N VAL A 643 -21.81 -15.75 -20.16
CA VAL A 643 -20.60 -15.57 -20.98
C VAL A 643 -21.03 -15.52 -22.44
N LEU A 644 -20.88 -14.35 -23.05
CA LEU A 644 -21.24 -14.10 -24.45
C LEU A 644 -20.11 -14.53 -25.40
N VAL A 645 -18.85 -14.30 -25.00
CA VAL A 645 -17.65 -14.73 -25.74
C VAL A 645 -16.65 -15.36 -24.77
N GLY A 646 -16.26 -16.62 -25.04
CA GLY A 646 -15.38 -17.40 -24.17
C GLY A 646 -13.89 -17.05 -24.29
N ALA A 647 -13.15 -17.18 -23.18
CA ALA A 647 -11.75 -16.76 -23.04
C ALA A 647 -10.69 -17.72 -23.66
N ALA A 648 -11.07 -18.60 -24.59
CA ALA A 648 -10.29 -19.77 -25.02
C ALA A 648 -8.89 -19.48 -25.64
N SER A 649 -8.54 -18.22 -25.87
CA SER A 649 -7.27 -17.80 -26.49
C SER A 649 -6.47 -16.75 -25.71
N LEU A 650 -6.86 -16.43 -24.47
CA LEU A 650 -6.15 -15.42 -23.67
C LEU A 650 -5.01 -16.06 -22.85
N PRO A 651 -3.81 -15.44 -22.80
CA PRO A 651 -2.76 -15.82 -21.86
C PRO A 651 -3.30 -15.82 -20.42
N ARG A 652 -2.88 -16.77 -19.58
CA ARG A 652 -3.39 -16.91 -18.18
C ARG A 652 -3.34 -15.62 -17.35
N SER A 653 -2.32 -14.76 -17.55
CA SER A 653 -2.22 -13.45 -16.87
C SER A 653 -3.28 -12.46 -17.35
N SER A 654 -3.55 -12.45 -18.66
CA SER A 654 -4.62 -11.65 -19.29
C SER A 654 -6.00 -12.18 -18.90
N VAL A 655 -6.16 -13.48 -18.67
CA VAL A 655 -7.39 -14.09 -18.16
C VAL A 655 -7.68 -13.62 -16.74
N ALA A 656 -6.68 -13.53 -15.86
CA ALA A 656 -6.91 -13.08 -14.49
C ALA A 656 -7.22 -11.57 -14.40
N GLU A 657 -6.60 -10.73 -15.24
CA GLU A 657 -6.99 -9.31 -15.39
C GLU A 657 -8.33 -9.15 -16.12
N ALA A 658 -8.66 -10.03 -17.07
CA ALA A 658 -9.99 -10.11 -17.71
C ALA A 658 -11.10 -10.57 -16.75
N ILE A 659 -10.77 -11.45 -15.80
CA ILE A 659 -11.73 -12.03 -14.83
C ILE A 659 -11.81 -11.18 -13.55
N ALA A 660 -10.77 -10.43 -13.19
CA ALA A 660 -10.79 -9.49 -12.07
C ALA A 660 -11.19 -8.05 -12.47
N GLY A 661 -10.94 -7.64 -13.72
CA GLY A 661 -11.16 -6.29 -14.25
C GLY A 661 -10.03 -5.32 -13.87
N PRO A 662 -9.87 -4.17 -14.57
CA PRO A 662 -9.03 -3.09 -14.08
C PRO A 662 -9.52 -2.67 -12.69
N ALA A 663 -8.63 -2.69 -11.71
CA ALA A 663 -8.91 -2.27 -10.33
C ALA A 663 -10.12 -2.96 -9.65
N GLY A 664 -10.34 -4.26 -9.87
CA GLY A 664 -11.13 -5.06 -8.93
C GLY A 664 -12.55 -4.55 -8.65
N SER A 665 -13.25 -3.96 -9.63
CA SER A 665 -14.72 -3.91 -9.76
C SER A 665 -15.59 -3.52 -8.53
N VAL A 666 -15.03 -2.87 -7.50
CA VAL A 666 -15.74 -2.28 -6.35
C VAL A 666 -14.95 -1.06 -5.84
N VAL A 667 -14.60 -0.17 -6.76
CA VAL A 667 -13.86 1.06 -6.43
C VAL A 667 -14.90 2.13 -6.13
N ASP A 668 -15.07 2.48 -4.86
CA ASP A 668 -15.69 3.74 -4.43
C ASP A 668 -14.55 4.73 -4.17
N PRO A 669 -14.18 5.59 -5.13
CA PRO A 669 -13.11 6.56 -4.96
C PRO A 669 -13.25 7.44 -3.72
N MET A 670 -14.46 7.77 -3.26
CA MET A 670 -14.64 8.61 -2.07
C MET A 670 -14.16 7.92 -0.80
N ARG A 671 -14.12 6.58 -0.83
CA ARG A 671 -13.71 5.75 0.29
C ARG A 671 -12.22 5.43 0.27
N ILE A 672 -11.63 5.24 -0.91
CA ILE A 672 -10.31 4.63 -1.05
C ILE A 672 -9.26 5.44 -1.82
N SER A 673 -9.64 6.56 -2.46
CA SER A 673 -8.68 7.36 -3.22
C SER A 673 -7.88 8.26 -2.28
N PRO A 674 -6.54 8.28 -2.40
CA PRO A 674 -5.71 9.20 -1.61
C PRO A 674 -5.98 10.68 -1.86
N LEU A 675 -6.68 11.03 -2.96
CA LEU A 675 -7.15 12.38 -3.24
C LEU A 675 -8.03 12.95 -2.11
N PHE A 676 -8.74 12.08 -1.39
CA PHE A 676 -9.66 12.47 -0.32
C PHE A 676 -9.06 12.32 1.08
N GLU A 677 -7.73 12.22 1.18
CA GLU A 677 -7.01 12.24 2.45
C GLU A 677 -6.49 13.65 2.75
N ASP A 678 -6.76 14.15 3.95
CA ASP A 678 -6.42 15.54 4.33
C ASP A 678 -4.92 15.82 4.25
N ARG A 679 -4.09 14.82 4.61
CA ARG A 679 -2.62 14.86 4.53
C ARG A 679 -2.10 14.99 3.10
N ASN A 680 -2.82 14.45 2.11
CA ASN A 680 -2.32 14.40 0.72
C ASN A 680 -2.69 15.63 -0.10
N ARG A 681 -3.41 16.62 0.45
CA ARG A 681 -3.90 17.77 -0.32
C ARG A 681 -2.80 18.55 -1.03
N ARG A 682 -1.61 18.67 -0.44
CA ARG A 682 -0.46 19.39 -1.04
C ARG A 682 0.17 18.64 -2.21
N LYS A 683 -0.15 17.35 -2.37
CA LYS A 683 0.34 16.49 -3.46
C LYS A 683 -0.43 16.70 -4.78
N PHE A 684 -1.48 17.51 -4.77
CA PHE A 684 -2.31 17.77 -5.96
C PHE A 684 -2.29 19.25 -6.37
N THR A 685 -2.18 19.47 -7.67
CA THR A 685 -2.55 20.74 -8.29
C THR A 685 -4.05 20.74 -8.54
N LEU A 686 -4.75 21.75 -8.03
CA LEU A 686 -6.20 21.87 -8.11
C LEU A 686 -6.59 23.10 -8.94
N LYS A 687 -7.61 22.94 -9.78
CA LYS A 687 -8.14 24.04 -10.60
C LYS A 687 -9.67 23.98 -10.63
N LEU A 688 -10.31 25.10 -10.29
CA LEU A 688 -11.74 25.26 -10.52
C LEU A 688 -11.94 25.59 -12.00
N ASP A 689 -12.42 24.62 -12.78
CA ASP A 689 -12.62 24.78 -14.22
C ASP A 689 -13.85 25.62 -14.54
N SER A 690 -14.95 25.40 -13.82
CA SER A 690 -16.22 26.13 -14.03
C SER A 690 -17.17 26.00 -12.82
N VAL A 691 -18.10 26.94 -12.72
CA VAL A 691 -19.27 26.87 -11.83
C VAL A 691 -20.52 26.77 -12.72
N ARG A 692 -21.27 25.67 -12.60
CA ARG A 692 -22.44 25.37 -13.44
C ARG A 692 -23.73 25.49 -12.64
N GLN A 693 -24.79 25.96 -13.28
CA GLN A 693 -26.15 25.92 -12.72
C GLN A 693 -26.92 24.73 -13.30
N ARG A 694 -27.60 23.98 -12.46
CA ARG A 694 -28.53 22.90 -12.84
C ARG A 694 -29.84 23.08 -12.07
N GLY A 695 -30.79 23.79 -12.67
CA GLY A 695 -31.99 24.22 -11.96
C GLY A 695 -31.63 25.18 -10.83
N ALA A 696 -32.02 24.86 -9.60
CA ALA A 696 -31.66 25.62 -8.40
C ALA A 696 -30.32 25.19 -7.76
N GLU A 697 -29.65 24.18 -8.31
CA GLU A 697 -28.38 23.67 -7.77
C GLU A 697 -27.17 24.30 -8.46
N THR A 698 -26.21 24.77 -7.67
CA THR A 698 -24.88 25.19 -8.15
C THR A 698 -23.88 24.04 -8.02
N LEU A 699 -23.13 23.78 -9.09
CA LEU A 699 -22.15 22.69 -9.20
C LEU A 699 -20.76 23.25 -9.50
N TYR A 700 -19.75 22.81 -8.77
CA TYR A 700 -18.34 23.09 -9.06
C TYR A 700 -17.74 21.97 -9.91
N VAL A 701 -17.01 22.35 -10.96
CA VAL A 701 -16.18 21.42 -11.73
C VAL A 701 -14.73 21.65 -11.32
N LEU A 702 -14.19 20.73 -10.52
CA LEU A 702 -12.84 20.81 -9.96
C LEU A 702 -11.93 19.82 -10.69
N SER A 703 -10.93 20.31 -11.42
CA SER A 703 -9.86 19.48 -11.97
C SER A 703 -8.76 19.27 -10.93
N PHE A 704 -8.17 18.08 -10.93
CA PHE A 704 -7.01 17.75 -10.11
C PHE A 704 -5.94 17.07 -10.97
N ALA A 705 -4.68 17.27 -10.61
CA ALA A 705 -3.55 16.50 -11.12
C ALA A 705 -2.57 16.26 -9.98
N ALA A 706 -2.14 15.01 -9.78
CA ALA A 706 -1.04 14.72 -8.88
C ALA A 706 0.20 15.48 -9.38
N LYS A 707 0.87 16.20 -8.48
CA LYS A 707 2.17 16.83 -8.79
C LYS A 707 3.15 15.74 -9.22
N ASN A 708 3.18 14.66 -8.42
CA ASN A 708 3.95 13.46 -8.65
C ASN A 708 3.04 12.24 -8.45
N ALA A 709 2.89 11.44 -9.49
CA ALA A 709 2.11 10.20 -9.44
C ALA A 709 2.97 9.12 -8.76
N ASN A 710 2.53 8.64 -7.60
CA ASN A 710 3.15 7.55 -6.85
C ASN A 710 2.07 6.88 -5.97
N HIS A 711 2.44 5.91 -5.14
CA HIS A 711 1.44 5.23 -4.30
C HIS A 711 0.71 6.18 -3.33
N ARG A 712 1.35 7.27 -2.88
CA ARG A 712 0.76 8.27 -1.95
C ARG A 712 -0.32 9.11 -2.62
N SER A 713 -0.15 9.48 -3.89
CA SER A 713 -1.12 10.30 -4.62
C SER A 713 -2.15 9.47 -5.38
N THR A 714 -1.79 8.27 -5.85
CA THR A 714 -2.64 7.46 -6.73
C THR A 714 -3.26 6.25 -6.04
N GLY A 715 -2.66 5.79 -4.94
CA GLY A 715 -3.00 4.54 -4.27
C GLY A 715 -2.44 3.30 -4.99
N ALA A 716 -1.75 3.49 -6.12
CA ALA A 716 -1.16 2.45 -6.94
C ALA A 716 0.34 2.69 -7.13
N TYR A 717 1.09 1.60 -7.29
CA TYR A 717 2.52 1.65 -7.55
C TYR A 717 2.77 1.83 -9.05
N LEU A 718 3.88 2.49 -9.42
CA LEU A 718 4.40 2.63 -10.80
C LEU A 718 3.57 3.53 -11.73
N GLU A 719 2.63 4.31 -11.22
CA GLU A 719 1.91 5.30 -12.02
C GLU A 719 2.79 6.52 -12.29
N GLY A 720 2.77 7.06 -13.51
CA GLY A 720 3.46 8.29 -13.91
C GLY A 720 2.52 9.46 -14.15
N VAL A 721 1.21 9.21 -14.27
CA VAL A 721 0.17 10.23 -14.40
C VAL A 721 -1.04 9.84 -13.57
N TYR A 722 -1.55 10.77 -12.76
CA TYR A 722 -2.86 10.67 -12.13
C TYR A 722 -3.54 12.03 -12.12
N GLN A 723 -4.62 12.16 -12.86
CA GLN A 723 -5.34 13.43 -13.00
C GLN A 723 -6.80 13.19 -13.35
N GLY A 724 -7.65 14.18 -13.13
CA GLY A 724 -9.07 13.98 -13.30
C GLY A 724 -9.93 15.20 -12.98
N LYS A 725 -11.23 14.95 -12.86
CA LYS A 725 -12.25 15.96 -12.58
C LYS A 725 -13.27 15.45 -11.58
N LEU A 726 -13.73 16.36 -10.73
CA LEU A 726 -14.82 16.17 -9.81
C LEU A 726 -15.97 17.10 -10.19
N LEU A 727 -17.19 16.57 -10.21
CA LEU A 727 -18.42 17.37 -10.21
C LEU A 727 -18.96 17.41 -8.79
N VAL A 728 -18.93 18.58 -8.17
CA VAL A 728 -19.19 18.76 -6.74
C VAL A 728 -20.41 19.64 -6.58
N ARG A 729 -21.35 19.25 -5.72
CA ARG A 729 -22.51 20.10 -5.39
C ARG A 729 -22.12 21.12 -4.34
N GLN A 730 -22.39 22.41 -4.59
CA GLN A 730 -21.98 23.48 -3.68
C GLN A 730 -22.54 23.32 -2.25
N ARG A 731 -23.85 23.04 -2.13
CA ARG A 731 -24.58 23.21 -0.87
C ARG A 731 -24.07 22.33 0.27
N ASP A 732 -23.51 21.17 -0.06
CA ASP A 732 -23.10 20.13 0.87
C ASP A 732 -21.78 19.44 0.49
N TYR A 733 -21.09 19.96 -0.54
CA TYR A 733 -19.84 19.44 -1.06
C TYR A 733 -19.87 17.94 -1.45
N ALA A 734 -21.05 17.40 -1.79
CA ALA A 734 -21.17 16.04 -2.29
C ALA A 734 -20.57 15.93 -3.70
N VAL A 735 -19.67 14.96 -3.91
CA VAL A 735 -19.16 14.60 -5.24
C VAL A 735 -20.21 13.76 -5.94
N LEU A 736 -20.79 14.33 -7.00
CA LEU A 736 -21.81 13.67 -7.84
C LEU A 736 -21.17 12.85 -8.95
N ARG A 737 -19.95 13.21 -9.36
CA ARG A 737 -19.18 12.48 -10.37
C ARG A 737 -17.69 12.61 -10.13
N TYR A 738 -17.00 11.49 -10.22
CA TYR A 738 -15.55 11.38 -10.19
C TYR A 738 -15.08 10.88 -11.55
N GLU A 739 -14.11 11.53 -12.15
CA GLU A 739 -13.42 11.10 -13.36
C GLU A 739 -11.93 11.14 -13.10
N ALA A 740 -11.22 10.09 -13.49
CA ALA A 740 -9.78 10.05 -13.36
C ALA A 740 -9.12 9.26 -14.50
N LEU A 741 -7.87 9.63 -14.76
CA LEU A 741 -6.96 9.06 -15.71
C LEU A 741 -5.69 8.63 -14.97
N TRP A 742 -5.28 7.39 -15.19
CA TRP A 742 -4.02 6.83 -14.77
C TRP A 742 -3.20 6.42 -16.00
N GLN A 743 -1.89 6.63 -15.92
CA GLN A 743 -0.94 6.10 -16.89
C GLN A 743 0.30 5.63 -16.15
N LEU A 744 0.74 4.43 -16.49
CA LEU A 744 1.97 3.83 -15.98
C LEU A 744 3.18 4.70 -16.34
N ASP A 745 4.13 4.83 -15.41
CA ASP A 745 5.49 5.27 -15.74
C ASP A 745 6.18 4.18 -16.58
N THR A 746 5.99 4.29 -17.89
CA THR A 746 6.58 3.35 -18.84
C THR A 746 8.11 3.43 -18.85
N ALA A 747 8.72 4.56 -18.49
CA ALA A 747 10.18 4.68 -18.48
C ALA A 747 10.77 3.85 -17.34
N TYR A 748 10.27 4.04 -16.12
CA TYR A 748 10.67 3.27 -14.96
C TYR A 748 10.34 1.78 -15.14
N TYR A 749 9.09 1.46 -15.49
CA TYR A 749 8.65 0.07 -15.66
C TYR A 749 9.51 -0.66 -16.70
N ASN A 750 9.74 -0.04 -17.86
CA ASN A 750 10.55 -0.66 -18.91
C ASN A 750 12.03 -0.74 -18.53
N GLY A 751 12.55 0.22 -17.76
CA GLY A 751 13.89 0.17 -17.18
C GLY A 751 14.08 -1.05 -16.28
N VAL A 752 13.15 -1.26 -15.34
CA VAL A 752 13.14 -2.45 -14.46
C VAL A 752 13.02 -3.74 -15.27
N ALA A 753 12.10 -3.77 -16.25
CA ALA A 753 11.89 -4.93 -17.10
C ALA A 753 13.15 -5.31 -17.88
N ARG A 754 13.87 -4.33 -18.43
CA ARG A 754 15.13 -4.54 -19.16
C ARG A 754 16.30 -4.89 -18.24
N LYS A 755 16.47 -4.20 -17.11
CA LYS A 755 17.53 -4.45 -16.10
C LYS A 755 17.48 -5.89 -15.57
N ASN A 756 16.28 -6.46 -15.50
CA ASN A 756 16.05 -7.81 -15.01
C ASN A 756 15.80 -8.84 -16.10
N TYR A 757 15.81 -8.44 -17.38
CA TYR A 757 15.64 -9.35 -18.49
C TYR A 757 16.76 -10.41 -18.48
N LEU A 758 16.38 -11.68 -18.62
CA LEU A 758 17.26 -12.88 -18.52
C LEU A 758 17.77 -13.26 -17.12
N LYS A 759 17.50 -12.47 -16.08
CA LYS A 759 17.79 -12.90 -14.70
C LYS A 759 16.79 -13.98 -14.27
N ASN A 760 17.23 -15.05 -13.60
CA ASN A 760 16.32 -16.05 -13.03
C ASN A 760 15.72 -15.56 -11.71
N SER A 761 15.02 -14.43 -11.74
CA SER A 761 14.46 -13.76 -10.57
C SER A 761 12.94 -13.59 -10.69
N LEU A 762 12.26 -13.43 -9.54
CA LEU A 762 10.84 -13.13 -9.50
C LEU A 762 10.50 -11.83 -10.25
N VAL A 763 11.40 -10.84 -10.18
CA VAL A 763 11.26 -9.57 -10.92
C VAL A 763 11.24 -9.82 -12.43
N ALA A 764 12.15 -10.64 -12.96
CA ALA A 764 12.14 -11.00 -14.38
C ALA A 764 10.86 -11.76 -14.79
N GLN A 765 10.28 -12.54 -13.88
CA GLN A 765 9.02 -13.23 -14.12
C GLN A 765 7.80 -12.29 -14.09
N LEU A 766 7.87 -11.19 -13.33
CA LEU A 766 6.80 -10.19 -13.22
C LEU A 766 6.83 -9.17 -14.37
N TYR A 767 8.02 -8.72 -14.77
CA TYR A 767 8.21 -7.67 -15.77
C TYR A 767 8.58 -8.27 -17.14
N ARG A 768 7.67 -9.07 -17.71
CA ARG A 768 7.88 -9.78 -18.99
C ARG A 768 7.60 -8.95 -20.23
N GLN A 769 7.04 -7.76 -20.06
CA GLN A 769 6.57 -6.89 -21.12
C GLN A 769 7.29 -5.54 -21.03
N VAL A 770 7.33 -4.84 -22.15
CA VAL A 770 7.59 -3.40 -22.17
C VAL A 770 6.42 -2.69 -22.81
N PHE A 771 6.02 -1.58 -22.21
CA PHE A 771 4.88 -0.78 -22.65
C PHE A 771 5.34 0.40 -23.49
N THR A 772 4.66 0.64 -24.61
CA THR A 772 4.80 1.87 -25.40
C THR A 772 3.78 2.91 -24.96
N ALA A 773 2.59 2.48 -24.57
CA ALA A 773 1.55 3.33 -24.03
C ALA A 773 0.67 2.54 -23.05
N THR A 774 0.23 3.21 -21.99
CA THR A 774 -0.82 2.72 -21.10
C THR A 774 -1.78 3.85 -20.78
N ARG A 775 -3.04 3.49 -20.59
CA ARG A 775 -4.10 4.43 -20.24
C ARG A 775 -5.20 3.68 -19.52
N THR A 776 -5.59 4.16 -18.36
CA THR A 776 -6.78 3.68 -17.65
C THR A 776 -7.63 4.88 -17.26
N THR A 777 -8.91 4.89 -17.64
CA THR A 777 -9.88 5.89 -17.20
C THR A 777 -10.92 5.24 -16.29
N HIS A 778 -11.30 5.95 -15.24
CA HIS A 778 -12.34 5.53 -14.31
C HIS A 778 -13.32 6.66 -14.10
N VAL A 779 -14.59 6.38 -14.32
CA VAL A 779 -15.69 7.32 -14.12
C VAL A 779 -16.67 6.70 -13.14
N VAL A 780 -16.96 7.40 -12.06
CA VAL A 780 -17.96 6.99 -11.06
C VAL A 780 -19.01 8.09 -10.92
N ASP A 781 -20.26 7.75 -11.18
CA ASP A 781 -21.40 8.60 -10.93
C ASP A 781 -22.05 8.21 -9.60
N TYR A 782 -22.40 9.18 -8.77
CA TYR A 782 -23.03 8.98 -7.46
C TYR A 782 -24.50 9.39 -7.49
N THR A 783 -25.31 8.71 -6.69
CA THR A 783 -26.71 9.05 -6.46
C THR A 783 -27.02 9.04 -4.97
N GLN A 784 -27.96 9.88 -4.55
CA GLN A 784 -28.45 9.85 -3.17
C GLN A 784 -29.41 8.67 -2.99
N GLY A 785 -29.21 7.90 -1.91
CA GLY A 785 -30.06 6.82 -1.46
C GLY A 785 -31.19 7.31 -0.54
N ALA A 786 -32.03 6.39 -0.09
CA ALA A 786 -33.19 6.68 0.78
C ALA A 786 -32.79 7.15 2.19
N ASP A 787 -31.58 6.85 2.63
CA ASP A 787 -30.98 7.26 3.90
C ASP A 787 -30.28 8.63 3.82
N ASN A 788 -30.50 9.39 2.74
CA ASN A 788 -29.84 10.65 2.41
C ASN A 788 -28.32 10.55 2.17
N ARG A 789 -27.73 9.35 2.10
CA ARG A 789 -26.31 9.16 1.79
C ARG A 789 -26.08 8.94 0.30
N TYR A 790 -24.88 9.25 -0.16
CA TYR A 790 -24.44 9.05 -1.53
C TYR A 790 -23.83 7.67 -1.72
N TYR A 791 -24.26 6.99 -2.78
CA TYR A 791 -23.74 5.69 -3.21
C TYR A 791 -23.25 5.80 -4.64
N ALA A 792 -22.18 5.06 -4.97
CA ALA A 792 -21.86 4.80 -6.35
C ALA A 792 -23.10 4.23 -7.05
N ARG A 793 -23.47 4.80 -8.19
CA ARG A 793 -24.58 4.36 -9.04
C ARG A 793 -24.06 3.62 -10.27
N ARG A 794 -23.03 4.17 -10.90
CA ARG A 794 -22.38 3.61 -12.08
C ARG A 794 -20.87 3.76 -11.93
N SER A 795 -20.13 2.73 -12.30
CA SER A 795 -18.66 2.77 -12.42
C SER A 795 -18.27 2.25 -13.79
N LEU A 796 -17.61 3.08 -14.59
CA LEU A 796 -17.07 2.72 -15.88
C LEU A 796 -15.54 2.79 -15.82
N ALA A 797 -14.89 1.64 -15.94
CA ALA A 797 -13.44 1.55 -16.09
C ALA A 797 -13.11 1.13 -17.52
N GLN A 798 -12.23 1.88 -18.18
CA GLN A 798 -11.71 1.56 -19.50
C GLN A 798 -10.19 1.58 -19.45
N SER A 799 -9.54 0.55 -20.00
CA SER A 799 -8.09 0.53 -20.11
C SER A 799 -7.64 0.15 -21.51
N ALA A 800 -6.53 0.76 -21.93
CA ALA A 800 -5.81 0.43 -23.14
C ALA A 800 -4.32 0.33 -22.83
N SER A 801 -3.68 -0.75 -23.29
CA SER A 801 -2.23 -0.90 -23.18
C SER A 801 -1.65 -1.46 -24.48
N ALA A 802 -0.52 -0.88 -24.88
CA ALA A 802 0.21 -1.27 -26.08
C ALA A 802 1.66 -1.56 -25.70
N GLY A 803 2.26 -2.54 -26.36
CA GLY A 803 3.64 -2.88 -26.09
C GLY A 803 4.09 -4.15 -26.79
N ARG A 804 5.16 -4.74 -26.26
CA ARG A 804 5.68 -6.02 -26.72
C ARG A 804 6.13 -6.89 -25.56
N VAL A 805 6.05 -8.19 -25.76
CA VAL A 805 6.61 -9.18 -24.85
C VAL A 805 8.13 -9.22 -25.05
N LEU A 806 8.90 -9.03 -23.97
CA LEU A 806 10.37 -8.95 -24.05
C LEU A 806 11.00 -10.22 -24.64
N LYS A 807 10.52 -11.41 -24.21
CA LYS A 807 11.09 -12.69 -24.62
C LYS A 807 10.83 -13.05 -26.08
N THR A 808 9.62 -12.80 -26.58
CA THR A 808 9.19 -13.25 -27.92
C THR A 808 9.19 -12.14 -28.95
N GLY A 809 9.31 -10.88 -28.54
CA GLY A 809 9.12 -9.71 -29.40
C GLY A 809 7.69 -9.48 -29.86
N GLN A 810 6.75 -10.36 -29.49
CA GLN A 810 5.36 -10.31 -29.96
C GLN A 810 4.67 -9.03 -29.49
N PRO A 811 4.09 -8.23 -30.39
CA PRO A 811 3.34 -7.04 -30.02
C PRO A 811 2.00 -7.42 -29.39
N PHE A 812 1.47 -6.54 -28.54
CA PHE A 812 0.12 -6.66 -28.02
C PHE A 812 -0.56 -5.30 -28.01
N TYR A 813 -1.88 -5.33 -28.11
CA TYR A 813 -2.73 -4.17 -27.89
C TYR A 813 -3.98 -4.61 -27.13
N TYR A 814 -3.97 -4.48 -25.81
CA TYR A 814 -5.09 -4.88 -24.97
C TYR A 814 -6.03 -3.70 -24.75
N GLN A 815 -7.31 -3.94 -24.93
CA GLN A 815 -8.38 -3.01 -24.56
C GLN A 815 -9.36 -3.71 -23.64
N SER A 816 -9.64 -3.13 -22.48
CA SER A 816 -10.65 -3.66 -21.58
C SER A 816 -11.65 -2.59 -21.17
N GLN A 817 -12.89 -3.01 -20.96
CA GLN A 817 -13.96 -2.18 -20.45
C GLN A 817 -14.74 -2.97 -19.40
N SER A 818 -15.00 -2.35 -18.26
CA SER A 818 -15.90 -2.87 -17.23
C SER A 818 -16.88 -1.78 -16.87
N GLU A 819 -18.16 -2.05 -17.09
CA GLU A 819 -19.26 -1.17 -16.73
C GLU A 819 -20.09 -1.81 -15.63
N LEU A 820 -20.22 -1.11 -14.52
CA LEU A 820 -20.91 -1.57 -13.33
C LEU A 820 -22.05 -0.64 -12.97
N PHE A 821 -23.15 -1.22 -12.53
CA PHE A 821 -24.30 -0.50 -11.99
C PHE A 821 -24.62 -1.06 -10.61
N PHE A 822 -24.70 -0.16 -9.64
CA PHE A 822 -24.87 -0.51 -8.23
C PHE A 822 -26.28 -0.17 -7.78
N LYS A 823 -26.85 -1.09 -7.02
CA LYS A 823 -28.11 -0.91 -6.31
C LYS A 823 -27.86 -1.22 -4.83
N PRO A 824 -27.79 -0.20 -3.97
CA PRO A 824 -27.59 -0.39 -2.54
C PRO A 824 -28.67 -1.29 -1.95
N LEU A 825 -28.28 -2.21 -1.08
CA LEU A 825 -29.20 -3.07 -0.33
C LEU A 825 -29.52 -2.42 1.02
N PRO A 826 -30.75 -2.56 1.54
CA PRO A 826 -31.15 -1.96 2.82
C PRO A 826 -30.36 -2.48 4.04
N ASP A 827 -29.88 -3.71 3.96
CA ASP A 827 -29.04 -4.35 4.97
C ASP A 827 -27.83 -4.99 4.29
N ALA A 828 -26.65 -4.81 4.89
CA ALA A 828 -25.43 -5.46 4.45
C ALA A 828 -25.55 -6.99 4.56
N GLY A 829 -26.24 -7.47 5.60
CA GLY A 829 -26.22 -8.86 6.04
C GLY A 829 -24.85 -9.24 6.67
N PRO A 830 -24.71 -10.50 7.13
CA PRO A 830 -23.45 -10.95 7.71
C PRO A 830 -22.32 -10.95 6.67
N ALA A 831 -21.09 -10.66 7.12
CA ALA A 831 -19.91 -10.74 6.29
C ALA A 831 -19.80 -12.14 5.65
N PRO A 832 -19.60 -12.26 4.32
CA PRO A 832 -19.48 -13.57 3.70
C PRO A 832 -18.21 -14.27 4.17
N VAL A 833 -18.28 -15.57 4.47
CA VAL A 833 -17.10 -16.38 4.77
C VAL A 833 -16.32 -16.57 3.47
N ALA A 834 -15.16 -15.90 3.35
CA ALA A 834 -14.29 -16.08 2.20
C ALA A 834 -13.85 -17.55 2.08
N PRO A 835 -13.98 -18.20 0.91
CA PRO A 835 -13.49 -19.56 0.75
C PRO A 835 -11.98 -19.59 0.97
N LYS A 836 -11.50 -20.48 1.86
CA LYS A 836 -10.06 -20.70 2.06
C LYS A 836 -9.44 -21.10 0.71
N PRO A 837 -8.39 -20.41 0.22
CA PRO A 837 -7.73 -20.83 -1.00
C PRO A 837 -7.14 -22.23 -0.79
N LEU A 838 -7.48 -23.16 -1.69
CA LEU A 838 -6.87 -24.49 -1.71
C LEU A 838 -5.36 -24.35 -1.98
N LYS A 839 -4.54 -24.94 -1.10
CA LYS A 839 -3.07 -24.90 -1.18
C LYS A 839 -2.61 -25.40 -2.57
N GLY A 840 -1.95 -24.55 -3.35
CA GLY A 840 -1.47 -24.87 -4.70
C GLY A 840 -2.44 -24.59 -5.85
N SER A 841 -3.61 -24.00 -5.59
CA SER A 841 -4.55 -23.62 -6.66
C SER A 841 -4.19 -22.26 -7.30
N PRO A 842 -4.33 -22.10 -8.63
CA PRO A 842 -4.24 -20.80 -9.28
C PRO A 842 -5.29 -19.82 -8.70
N PRO A 843 -5.10 -18.49 -8.86
CA PRO A 843 -6.05 -17.49 -8.36
C PRO A 843 -7.47 -17.90 -8.72
N VAL A 844 -8.31 -18.00 -7.69
CA VAL A 844 -9.61 -18.66 -7.68
C VAL A 844 -10.40 -18.26 -8.92
N SER A 845 -10.54 -19.17 -9.89
CA SER A 845 -11.60 -19.05 -10.86
C SER A 845 -12.89 -18.95 -10.05
N PRO A 846 -13.69 -17.88 -10.20
CA PRO A 846 -14.94 -17.75 -9.45
C PRO A 846 -15.75 -19.04 -9.63
N PRO A 847 -16.37 -19.56 -8.56
CA PRO A 847 -17.08 -20.83 -8.61
C PRO A 847 -18.02 -20.86 -9.82
N PRO A 848 -18.14 -22.00 -10.51
CA PRO A 848 -18.97 -22.09 -11.71
C PRO A 848 -20.41 -21.75 -11.34
N VAL A 849 -20.92 -20.67 -11.92
CA VAL A 849 -22.32 -20.27 -11.81
C VAL A 849 -23.02 -20.80 -13.06
N PRO A 850 -23.96 -21.76 -12.93
CA PRO A 850 -24.69 -22.29 -14.08
C PRO A 850 -25.44 -21.17 -14.81
N TYR A 851 -25.43 -21.22 -16.13
CA TYR A 851 -26.22 -20.29 -16.94
C TYR A 851 -27.71 -20.60 -16.78
N ARG A 852 -28.49 -19.56 -16.42
CA ARG A 852 -29.95 -19.61 -16.21
C ARG A 852 -30.66 -18.74 -17.24
N PRO A 853 -31.03 -19.28 -18.41
CA PRO A 853 -31.64 -18.48 -19.49
C PRO A 853 -32.92 -17.76 -19.04
N GLU A 854 -33.73 -18.39 -18.18
CA GLU A 854 -34.95 -17.82 -17.62
C GLU A 854 -34.71 -16.52 -16.85
N PHE A 855 -33.59 -16.41 -16.12
CA PHE A 855 -33.21 -15.18 -15.44
C PHE A 855 -32.86 -14.09 -16.47
N TRP A 856 -31.94 -14.39 -17.39
CA TRP A 856 -31.40 -13.40 -18.33
C TRP A 856 -32.42 -12.91 -19.37
N ASN A 857 -33.43 -13.73 -19.68
CA ASN A 857 -34.55 -13.36 -20.55
C ASN A 857 -35.51 -12.36 -19.86
N GLY A 858 -35.67 -12.44 -18.54
CA GLY A 858 -36.51 -11.53 -17.75
C GLY A 858 -35.77 -10.37 -17.08
N TYR A 859 -34.44 -10.44 -17.01
CA TYR A 859 -33.62 -9.46 -16.29
C TYR A 859 -33.55 -8.12 -17.03
N GLN A 860 -33.96 -7.05 -16.34
CA GLN A 860 -33.87 -5.69 -16.85
C GLN A 860 -32.45 -5.15 -16.66
N ARG A 861 -31.69 -5.12 -17.75
CA ARG A 861 -30.33 -4.58 -17.75
C ARG A 861 -30.35 -3.07 -17.47
N PRO A 862 -29.61 -2.57 -16.47
CA PRO A 862 -29.48 -1.15 -16.21
C PRO A 862 -28.70 -0.46 -17.34
N GLY A 863 -29.06 0.79 -17.69
CA GLY A 863 -28.35 1.60 -18.69
C GLY A 863 -28.85 1.51 -20.15
N GLY A 864 -29.86 0.69 -20.42
CA GLY A 864 -30.42 0.46 -21.76
C GLY A 864 -30.10 -0.95 -22.25
N ALA A 865 -31.08 -1.61 -22.87
CA ALA A 865 -31.02 -3.03 -23.19
C ALA A 865 -29.85 -3.36 -24.14
N LEU A 866 -28.84 -4.11 -23.66
CA LEU A 866 -28.11 -5.01 -24.53
C LEU A 866 -29.17 -5.96 -25.11
N ALA A 867 -29.39 -5.85 -26.42
CA ALA A 867 -30.45 -6.53 -27.12
C ALA A 867 -30.55 -7.98 -26.65
N THR A 868 -31.75 -8.37 -26.20
CA THR A 868 -32.15 -9.76 -25.99
C THR A 868 -31.64 -10.57 -27.19
N PRO A 869 -30.96 -11.71 -27.01
CA PRO A 869 -30.86 -12.66 -28.09
C PRO A 869 -32.31 -13.01 -28.40
N VAL A 870 -32.83 -12.53 -29.53
CA VAL A 870 -34.10 -13.03 -30.05
C VAL A 870 -33.86 -14.52 -30.21
N GLY A 871 -34.50 -15.31 -29.34
CA GLY A 871 -34.53 -16.75 -29.46
C GLY A 871 -34.90 -17.06 -30.90
N GLN A 872 -34.00 -17.71 -31.61
CA GLN A 872 -34.43 -18.50 -32.76
C GLN A 872 -35.16 -19.72 -32.20
N PRO A 873 -36.25 -20.15 -32.85
CA PRO A 873 -37.07 -21.27 -32.38
C PRO A 873 -36.26 -22.55 -32.17
#